data_AF-A0A6I8MXA9-F1
#
_entry.id   AF-A0A6I8MXA9-F1
#
_cell.length_a   1.000
_cell.length_b   1.000
_cell.length_c   1.000
_cell.angle_alpha   90.00
_cell.angle_beta   90.00
_cell.angle_gamma   90.00
#
_symmetry.space_group_name_H-M   'P 1'
#
loop_
_entity.id
_entity.type
_entity.pdbx_description
1 polymer ?
#
loop_
_entity_poly.entity_id
_entity_poly.type
_entity_poly.pdbx_seq_one_letter_code
_entity_poly.pdbx_strand_id
1 'polypeptide(L)'
;MEIKEERTSEEGPHFLPPAQGNDLGELRCTSIQSTANEPKLEFSLACKDLVAGARDRKLNTLVQISVIHPAEQSLTRYSSTEIVEGTRDPLFLTGVAFPPDYPIYEETKIKLTVYDVKDRAHDTVRTSALHEHKEPQSEVGRSFLGCACFKVGELVKSKDQKLTLSLRSSDGGKAVGSIEVSLVKMGEIEDGEADHISTDVQGQKCALVCECTAPEGMSNKDSLPLLNAVLKNPVCKLYRFPTSDSKWLQIREQMSESTLSFHIPKEVISLQIKEDLRRNQELKDLGELSPHWDNLRKSVLTHCEQMVSMYQDTLTELGKQTGSSFKSSCNKGEKTLEFVPINLHVQQMQVHSPQLKDSQYDVITVGAPAAHCQGFKNGGLRRLLSKFEIERRNTGYQFIYYSPENTAKAKEVLSNINQLEPLISTHADLLLNSASQHSPDSLKNSLKMLSEKTELFVHTFKDQLVRNALLALYTARPGCVLKKPTTPGSSMEESSPPGHLPPIQRQDSIPHHSEYDEEEWDRVWANVAQSLNCIIAMVDRLLDKDSRNSSSSCRNSNSNIEETEKDPPPSDPIAAPTSENWYEQLYPLVITLKECMAEVVNRAKQSMTFVLLQELACSLPQCLMLTLRRDVVFSQALAGLVCGFIIKLHTSLHDPGFLQQLHMVGLVVQYEGLLSTYSEEIGMLEDMAVGISDLKKVAFKIVEAKSNDFLPAVTGRREHYVIEVKLPARVFELLPLEIKEGKLLHVYPVLFNVGINEQQTLAERFGDVSLQESINQENFELLREYCKLFTEKMPPDSLHNFQEQNDLKGLLENLHQNVQAKKRKNVEIMWLAATICRKLNGIRFTCCKSAKDRTSMSVTLEQCSILRDEHQLHKDFFIRALDCMRRLSAFFDRVLFPLPLPELTRPAYTESFWGQILLFRAFEHGGLCNKFT
;
A
#
# COMPACT_ATOMS: atom_id res chain seq x y z
N MET A 1 31.48 -12.52 -47.83
CA MET A 1 32.77 -11.81 -47.89
C MET A 1 33.22 -11.51 -46.45
N GLU A 2 34.01 -12.43 -45.91
CA GLU A 2 35.29 -12.14 -45.23
C GLU A 2 36.02 -10.91 -45.83
N ILE A 3 36.94 -10.15 -45.19
CA ILE A 3 37.67 -10.21 -43.90
C ILE A 3 38.14 -8.74 -43.60
N LYS A 4 38.46 -8.22 -42.40
CA LYS A 4 39.48 -8.63 -41.40
C LYS A 4 39.28 -7.96 -40.00
N GLU A 5 40.24 -8.24 -39.12
CA GLU A 5 40.54 -7.82 -37.74
C GLU A 5 41.57 -6.65 -37.66
N GLU A 6 41.63 -5.92 -36.52
CA GLU A 6 42.84 -5.89 -35.64
C GLU A 6 42.64 -5.19 -34.25
N ARG A 7 42.99 -5.93 -33.18
CA ARG A 7 43.73 -5.57 -31.93
C ARG A 7 43.41 -4.39 -30.99
N THR A 8 42.90 -4.76 -29.80
CA THR A 8 43.45 -4.55 -28.43
C THR A 8 44.41 -3.39 -28.08
N SER A 9 44.06 -2.63 -27.03
CA SER A 9 45.01 -2.21 -25.97
C SER A 9 44.32 -1.86 -24.65
N GLU A 10 45.02 -2.20 -23.57
CA GLU A 10 44.72 -2.07 -22.14
C GLU A 10 44.66 -0.62 -21.64
N GLU A 11 43.75 -0.33 -20.70
CA GLU A 11 43.75 0.94 -19.94
C GLU A 11 44.49 0.80 -18.61
N GLY A 12 45.63 1.48 -18.48
CA GLY A 12 46.34 1.69 -17.21
C GLY A 12 45.95 3.03 -16.55
N PRO A 13 46.03 3.16 -15.21
CA PRO A 13 45.55 4.35 -14.51
C PRO A 13 46.54 5.52 -14.62
N HIS A 14 46.17 6.56 -15.37
CA HIS A 14 46.93 7.81 -15.40
C HIS A 14 46.65 8.67 -14.16
N PHE A 15 47.59 8.62 -13.21
CA PHE A 15 47.73 9.63 -12.17
C PHE A 15 47.90 11.03 -12.78
N LEU A 16 47.16 12.00 -12.26
CA LEU A 16 47.45 13.43 -12.40
C LEU A 16 47.76 14.03 -11.01
N PRO A 17 48.55 15.12 -10.94
CA PRO A 17 49.33 15.45 -9.74
C PRO A 17 48.50 16.08 -8.63
N PRO A 18 48.97 16.05 -7.36
CA PRO A 18 48.33 16.79 -6.29
C PRO A 18 48.45 18.29 -6.56
N ALA A 19 47.31 18.95 -6.77
CA ALA A 19 47.26 20.40 -6.79
C ALA A 19 47.68 20.92 -5.40
N GLN A 20 48.71 21.78 -5.39
CA GLN A 20 49.21 22.40 -4.16
C GLN A 20 48.09 23.21 -3.49
N GLY A 21 47.97 23.09 -2.17
CA GLY A 21 46.95 23.80 -1.42
C GLY A 21 47.11 25.32 -1.54
N ASN A 22 46.20 25.95 -2.27
CA ASN A 22 45.87 27.35 -2.03
C ASN A 22 44.96 27.41 -0.81
N ASP A 23 45.45 28.06 0.24
CA ASP A 23 44.78 28.22 1.53
C ASP A 23 43.63 29.26 1.42
N LEU A 24 42.59 28.91 0.64
CA LEU A 24 41.28 29.56 0.76
C LEU A 24 40.55 28.86 1.92
N GLY A 25 40.66 29.46 3.11
CA GLY A 25 40.15 28.87 4.34
C GLY A 25 38.69 28.43 4.22
N GLU A 26 38.39 27.24 4.73
CA GLU A 26 37.03 26.71 4.79
C GLU A 26 36.08 27.74 5.40
N LEU A 27 35.18 28.27 4.55
CA LEU A 27 34.06 29.10 4.99
C LEU A 27 33.16 28.23 5.87
N ARG A 28 33.39 28.27 7.19
CA ARG A 28 32.50 27.70 8.21
C ARG A 28 31.15 28.41 8.14
N CYS A 29 30.28 27.91 7.27
CA CYS A 29 28.92 28.40 7.11
C CYS A 29 28.07 27.87 8.27
N THR A 30 27.28 28.74 8.89
CA THR A 30 26.49 28.42 10.07
C THR A 30 25.20 27.74 9.63
N SER A 31 24.99 26.48 10.02
CA SER A 31 23.76 25.74 9.71
C SER A 31 22.58 26.28 10.50
N ILE A 32 21.46 26.51 9.82
CA ILE A 32 20.18 26.84 10.44
C ILE A 32 19.69 25.62 11.24
N GLN A 33 19.17 25.82 12.45
CA GLN A 33 18.54 24.74 13.21
C GLN A 33 17.22 24.33 12.54
N SER A 34 17.13 23.08 12.08
CA SER A 34 15.89 22.48 11.58
C SER A 34 15.72 21.06 12.11
N THR A 35 14.47 20.57 12.12
CA THR A 35 14.20 19.15 12.26
C THR A 35 14.43 18.44 10.91
N ALA A 36 14.39 17.10 10.89
CA ALA A 36 14.43 16.35 9.63
C ALA A 36 13.04 16.37 8.97
N ASN A 37 13.00 16.38 7.63
CA ASN A 37 11.80 16.55 6.79
C ASN A 37 11.04 17.88 6.90
N GLU A 38 11.43 18.83 7.76
CA GLU A 38 10.88 20.20 7.71
C GLU A 38 11.76 21.12 6.86
N PRO A 39 11.17 22.12 6.16
CA PRO A 39 11.92 23.09 5.39
C PRO A 39 12.86 23.92 6.29
N LYS A 40 14.11 24.09 5.86
CA LYS A 40 15.16 24.81 6.61
C LYS A 40 14.89 26.30 6.79
N LEU A 41 14.09 26.88 5.90
CA LEU A 41 13.70 28.29 5.94
C LEU A 41 12.38 28.46 5.19
N GLU A 42 11.43 29.12 5.83
CA GLU A 42 10.17 29.55 5.22
C GLU A 42 9.96 31.04 5.46
N PHE A 43 9.54 31.78 4.43
CA PHE A 43 9.13 33.17 4.56
C PHE A 43 8.04 33.56 3.57
N SER A 44 7.29 34.60 3.91
CA SER A 44 6.29 35.23 3.05
C SER A 44 6.70 36.66 2.70
N LEU A 45 6.13 37.18 1.61
CA LEU A 45 6.50 38.46 1.01
C LEU A 45 5.28 39.38 0.89
N ALA A 46 5.50 40.67 1.11
CA ALA A 46 4.57 41.73 0.72
C ALA A 46 5.37 42.96 0.29
N CYS A 47 4.94 43.70 -0.73
CA CYS A 47 5.51 45.01 -1.03
C CYS A 47 4.56 46.12 -0.59
N LYS A 48 5.14 47.29 -0.30
CA LYS A 48 4.42 48.52 0.06
C LYS A 48 4.97 49.70 -0.75
N ASP A 49 4.10 50.64 -1.12
CA ASP A 49 4.43 51.89 -1.80
C ASP A 49 5.17 51.72 -3.15
N LEU A 50 4.84 50.68 -3.94
CA LEU A 50 5.52 50.45 -5.23
C LEU A 50 5.25 51.59 -6.23
N VAL A 51 6.33 52.17 -6.75
CA VAL A 51 6.28 53.33 -7.66
C VAL A 51 6.17 52.88 -9.12
N ALA A 52 5.06 53.25 -9.77
CA ALA A 52 4.89 53.05 -11.20
C ALA A 52 5.60 54.13 -12.02
N GLY A 53 6.20 53.74 -13.16
CA GLY A 53 6.89 54.67 -14.08
C GLY A 53 5.98 55.70 -14.77
N ALA A 54 4.65 55.56 -14.64
CA ALA A 54 3.66 56.53 -15.09
C ALA A 54 2.68 56.84 -13.95
N ARG A 55 2.32 58.12 -13.79
CA ARG A 55 1.33 58.54 -12.79
C ARG A 55 -0.01 57.83 -13.08
N ASP A 56 -0.64 57.32 -12.03
CA ASP A 56 -1.90 56.54 -12.03
C ASP A 56 -1.94 55.18 -12.75
N ARG A 57 -0.82 54.66 -13.27
CA ARG A 57 -0.77 53.24 -13.63
C ARG A 57 -0.80 52.36 -12.37
N LYS A 58 -1.71 51.38 -12.35
CA LYS A 58 -1.70 50.24 -11.41
C LYS A 58 -0.67 49.20 -11.88
N LEU A 59 0.03 48.57 -10.95
CA LEU A 59 1.11 47.61 -11.25
C LEU A 59 0.61 46.17 -11.22
N ASN A 60 1.23 45.32 -12.03
CA ASN A 60 1.02 43.87 -11.99
C ASN A 60 2.31 43.23 -11.50
N THR A 61 2.43 43.03 -10.19
CA THR A 61 3.72 42.78 -9.56
C THR A 61 4.06 41.30 -9.48
N LEU A 62 5.29 40.96 -9.83
CA LEU A 62 5.91 39.65 -9.66
C LEU A 62 7.22 39.81 -8.89
N VAL A 63 7.49 38.97 -7.88
CA VAL A 63 8.81 38.90 -7.23
C VAL A 63 9.51 37.62 -7.66
N GLN A 64 10.70 37.76 -8.23
CA GLN A 64 11.64 36.67 -8.48
C GLN A 64 12.61 36.56 -7.32
N ILE A 65 12.81 35.34 -6.82
CA ILE A 65 13.69 35.03 -5.71
C ILE A 65 14.93 34.30 -6.26
N SER A 66 16.10 34.80 -5.91
CA SER A 66 17.39 34.26 -6.32
C SER A 66 18.29 34.07 -5.11
N VAL A 67 19.05 32.98 -5.10
CA VAL A 67 19.97 32.59 -4.02
C VAL A 67 21.41 32.83 -4.47
N ILE A 68 22.21 33.43 -3.58
CA ILE A 68 23.65 33.57 -3.73
C ILE A 68 24.31 32.72 -2.64
N HIS A 69 24.87 31.58 -3.05
CA HIS A 69 25.53 30.64 -2.14
C HIS A 69 26.86 31.24 -1.63
N PRO A 70 27.17 31.16 -0.32
CA PRO A 70 28.35 31.83 0.25
C PRO A 70 29.69 31.33 -0.32
N ALA A 71 29.78 30.05 -0.70
CA ALA A 71 31.00 29.46 -1.26
C ALA A 71 31.18 29.73 -2.77
N GLU A 72 30.10 29.83 -3.55
CA GLU A 72 30.18 29.94 -5.02
C GLU A 72 30.04 31.37 -5.54
N GLN A 73 29.37 32.24 -4.78
CA GLN A 73 28.97 33.61 -5.17
C GLN A 73 28.15 33.70 -6.48
N SER A 74 27.73 32.55 -7.04
CA SER A 74 26.86 32.41 -8.19
C SER A 74 25.43 32.85 -7.83
N LEU A 75 24.77 33.60 -8.73
CA LEU A 75 23.38 33.99 -8.57
C LEU A 75 22.48 32.94 -9.24
N THR A 76 21.84 32.09 -8.46
CA THR A 76 20.90 31.08 -8.94
C THR A 76 19.46 31.58 -8.82
N ARG A 77 18.60 31.38 -9.84
CA ARG A 77 17.16 31.65 -9.73
C ARG A 77 16.50 30.47 -9.02
N TYR A 78 15.76 30.75 -7.94
CA TYR A 78 15.16 29.72 -7.09
C TYR A 78 13.67 29.57 -7.34
N SER A 79 12.91 30.67 -7.26
CA SER A 79 11.46 30.67 -7.44
C SER A 79 10.94 32.04 -7.88
N SER A 80 9.64 32.13 -8.16
CA SER A 80 8.90 33.39 -8.31
C SER A 80 7.57 33.28 -7.59
N THR A 81 7.02 34.41 -7.14
CA THR A 81 5.64 34.51 -6.60
C THR A 81 4.60 34.34 -7.71
N GLU A 82 3.31 34.38 -7.37
CA GLU A 82 2.27 34.73 -8.34
C GLU A 82 2.37 36.20 -8.78
N ILE A 83 1.61 36.55 -9.82
CA ILE A 83 1.45 37.94 -10.28
C ILE A 83 0.26 38.55 -9.52
N VAL A 84 0.50 39.61 -8.75
CA VAL A 84 -0.55 40.35 -8.05
C VAL A 84 -0.91 41.59 -8.87
N GLU A 85 -2.11 41.58 -9.45
CA GLU A 85 -2.56 42.59 -10.40
C GLU A 85 -3.22 43.81 -9.71
N GLY A 86 -3.06 44.99 -10.32
CA GLY A 86 -3.91 46.14 -10.02
C GLY A 86 -3.58 46.94 -8.73
N THR A 87 -2.44 46.73 -8.07
CA THR A 87 -2.10 47.34 -6.77
C THR A 87 -0.68 47.92 -6.71
N ARG A 88 -0.41 48.82 -5.76
CA ARG A 88 0.95 49.27 -5.38
C ARG A 88 1.47 48.60 -4.11
N ASP A 89 0.58 47.90 -3.41
CA ASP A 89 0.84 47.21 -2.16
C ASP A 89 0.49 45.72 -2.33
N PRO A 90 1.22 44.99 -3.18
CA PRO A 90 0.94 43.58 -3.45
C PRO A 90 1.34 42.72 -2.25
N LEU A 91 0.35 42.04 -1.68
CA LEU A 91 0.55 40.97 -0.72
C LEU A 91 0.48 39.64 -1.48
N PHE A 92 1.54 38.84 -1.36
CA PHE A 92 1.66 37.57 -2.08
C PHE A 92 1.06 36.43 -1.26
N LEU A 93 0.14 35.70 -1.88
CA LEU A 93 -0.46 34.49 -1.35
C LEU A 93 0.55 33.34 -1.34
N THR A 94 1.60 33.37 -2.17
CA THR A 94 2.70 32.39 -2.12
C THR A 94 3.87 32.85 -1.25
N GLY A 95 4.37 31.92 -0.44
CA GLY A 95 5.64 32.03 0.28
C GLY A 95 6.77 31.27 -0.40
N VAL A 96 7.97 31.40 0.16
CA VAL A 96 9.18 30.70 -0.25
C VAL A 96 9.54 29.69 0.85
N ALA A 97 9.69 28.42 0.47
CA ALA A 97 10.17 27.35 1.34
C ALA A 97 11.44 26.73 0.76
N PHE A 98 12.44 26.47 1.62
CA PHE A 98 13.69 25.78 1.27
C PHE A 98 13.68 24.35 1.82
N PRO A 99 13.77 23.30 0.98
CA PRO A 99 13.65 21.93 1.45
C PRO A 99 14.82 21.52 2.37
N PRO A 100 14.66 20.45 3.19
CA PRO A 100 15.64 20.02 4.18
C PRO A 100 17.05 19.82 3.61
N ASP A 101 17.15 19.30 2.39
CA ASP A 101 18.44 18.97 1.75
C ASP A 101 19.10 20.18 1.06
N TYR A 102 18.43 21.33 0.98
CA TYR A 102 18.98 22.51 0.30
C TYR A 102 20.15 23.12 1.11
N PRO A 103 21.27 23.50 0.46
CA PRO A 103 22.42 24.12 1.11
C PRO A 103 22.16 25.60 1.41
N ILE A 104 21.36 25.87 2.43
CA ILE A 104 21.08 27.21 2.95
C ILE A 104 21.66 27.36 4.37
N TYR A 105 22.37 28.47 4.57
CA TYR A 105 23.13 28.80 5.78
C TYR A 105 22.81 30.24 6.18
N GLU A 106 23.17 30.65 7.39
CA GLU A 106 22.97 32.03 7.83
C GLU A 106 23.66 33.07 6.94
N GLU A 107 24.80 32.71 6.34
CA GLU A 107 25.60 33.57 5.47
C GLU A 107 25.05 33.63 4.02
N THR A 108 24.14 32.73 3.65
CA THR A 108 23.48 32.73 2.34
C THR A 108 22.74 34.05 2.13
N LYS A 109 22.94 34.68 0.97
CA LYS A 109 22.22 35.91 0.59
C LYS A 109 21.06 35.57 -0.33
N ILE A 110 19.89 36.11 -0.02
CA ILE A 110 18.69 36.03 -0.86
C ILE A 110 18.50 37.38 -1.53
N LYS A 111 18.38 37.37 -2.86
CA LYS A 111 18.08 38.52 -3.69
C LYS A 111 16.62 38.44 -4.15
N LEU A 112 15.84 39.45 -3.79
CA LEU A 112 14.45 39.65 -4.22
C LEU A 112 14.45 40.67 -5.35
N THR A 113 13.90 40.32 -6.51
CA THR A 113 13.83 41.19 -7.68
C THR A 113 12.37 41.36 -8.11
N VAL A 114 11.89 42.60 -8.12
CA VAL A 114 10.48 42.95 -8.32
C VAL A 114 10.28 43.48 -9.74
N TYR A 115 9.26 42.97 -10.43
CA TYR A 115 8.90 43.30 -11.82
C TYR A 115 7.44 43.75 -11.92
N ASP A 116 7.17 44.70 -12.82
CA ASP A 116 5.84 45.01 -13.37
C ASP A 116 5.65 44.23 -14.68
N VAL A 117 4.63 43.37 -14.71
CA VAL A 117 4.29 42.54 -15.87
C VAL A 117 3.32 43.29 -16.77
N LYS A 118 3.71 43.51 -18.02
CA LYS A 118 2.87 44.14 -19.05
C LYS A 118 2.06 43.07 -19.78
N ASP A 119 0.90 43.48 -20.29
CA ASP A 119 -0.20 42.60 -20.68
C ASP A 119 0.17 41.44 -21.62
N ARG A 120 -0.49 40.29 -21.47
CA ARG A 120 -0.25 39.04 -22.23
C ARG A 120 -0.82 39.05 -23.65
N ALA A 121 -1.47 40.13 -24.08
CA ALA A 121 -2.32 40.19 -25.27
C ALA A 121 -1.60 40.35 -26.64
N HIS A 122 -0.28 40.14 -26.72
CA HIS A 122 0.50 40.44 -27.95
C HIS A 122 1.27 39.27 -28.59
N ASP A 123 1.22 38.05 -28.03
CA ASP A 123 1.96 36.90 -28.59
C ASP A 123 1.31 36.24 -29.82
N THR A 124 0.10 36.65 -30.23
CA THR A 124 -0.67 35.93 -31.27
C THR A 124 -0.35 36.31 -32.72
N VAL A 125 0.44 37.35 -32.99
CA VAL A 125 0.73 37.79 -34.38
C VAL A 125 2.16 38.34 -34.56
N ARG A 126 3.15 37.46 -34.84
CA ARG A 126 4.28 37.69 -35.78
C ARG A 126 5.29 36.52 -35.84
N THR A 127 4.85 35.35 -36.31
CA THR A 127 5.76 34.29 -36.77
C THR A 127 6.17 34.55 -38.23
N SER A 128 7.16 35.41 -38.46
CA SER A 128 7.78 35.54 -39.79
C SER A 128 9.25 36.00 -39.77
N ALA A 129 10.13 35.01 -39.89
CA ALA A 129 11.46 35.07 -40.52
C ALA A 129 12.67 35.74 -39.82
N LEU A 130 13.81 35.05 -40.03
CA LEU A 130 15.22 35.46 -40.02
C LEU A 130 16.00 35.51 -38.69
N HIS A 131 17.06 34.69 -38.66
CA HIS A 131 18.20 34.76 -37.75
C HIS A 131 19.03 36.02 -37.99
N GLU A 132 19.56 36.64 -36.91
CA GLU A 132 20.99 36.99 -36.79
C GLU A 132 21.36 37.39 -35.34
N HIS A 133 22.65 37.37 -35.02
CA HIS A 133 23.18 37.53 -33.64
C HIS A 133 23.14 38.98 -33.11
N LYS A 134 22.71 39.19 -31.85
CA LYS A 134 23.38 40.05 -30.82
C LYS A 134 22.59 40.18 -29.50
N GLU A 135 23.35 40.07 -28.39
CA GLU A 135 23.10 40.57 -27.01
C GLU A 135 21.81 40.14 -26.25
N PRO A 136 21.83 40.13 -24.90
CA PRO A 136 20.69 39.67 -24.10
C PRO A 136 19.55 40.69 -24.12
N GLN A 137 18.62 40.49 -25.05
CA GLN A 137 17.40 41.30 -25.15
C GLN A 137 16.56 41.20 -23.87
N SER A 138 16.05 42.36 -23.42
CA SER A 138 15.13 42.49 -22.29
C SER A 138 13.99 41.46 -22.37
N GLU A 139 13.73 40.72 -21.29
CA GLU A 139 12.61 39.76 -21.19
C GLU A 139 11.31 40.43 -21.68
N VAL A 140 10.81 39.99 -22.83
CA VAL A 140 9.65 40.61 -23.49
C VAL A 140 8.43 40.44 -22.58
N GLY A 141 7.85 41.57 -22.16
CA GLY A 141 6.68 41.62 -21.28
C GLY A 141 6.95 41.91 -19.80
N ARG A 142 8.20 41.99 -19.33
CA ARG A 142 8.53 42.30 -17.92
C ARG A 142 9.39 43.56 -17.82
N SER A 143 8.95 44.54 -17.03
CA SER A 143 9.79 45.69 -16.64
C SER A 143 10.25 45.56 -15.20
N PHE A 144 11.57 45.58 -15.01
CA PHE A 144 12.19 45.67 -13.68
C PHE A 144 11.72 46.93 -12.94
N LEU A 145 11.28 46.77 -11.69
CA LEU A 145 10.98 47.89 -10.79
C LEU A 145 12.18 48.14 -9.87
N GLY A 146 12.56 47.14 -9.07
CA GLY A 146 13.66 47.26 -8.12
C GLY A 146 14.10 45.92 -7.53
N CYS A 147 15.21 45.92 -6.80
CA CYS A 147 15.65 44.75 -6.05
C CYS A 147 16.14 45.09 -4.64
N ALA A 148 16.16 44.08 -3.78
CA ALA A 148 16.72 44.12 -2.44
C ALA A 148 17.43 42.78 -2.15
N CYS A 149 18.38 42.79 -1.21
CA CYS A 149 19.05 41.58 -0.74
C CYS A 149 19.11 41.58 0.80
N PHE A 150 19.02 40.39 1.39
CA PHE A 150 19.25 40.16 2.82
C PHE A 150 20.05 38.87 3.02
N LYS A 151 20.72 38.70 4.17
CA LYS A 151 21.28 37.40 4.59
C LYS A 151 20.24 36.62 5.39
N VAL A 152 20.22 35.31 5.27
CA VAL A 152 19.28 34.46 6.01
C VAL A 152 19.41 34.65 7.52
N GLY A 153 20.63 34.76 8.04
CA GLY A 153 20.89 35.03 9.45
C GLY A 153 20.34 36.38 9.95
N GLU A 154 20.13 37.37 9.08
CA GLU A 154 19.50 38.64 9.46
C GLU A 154 17.99 38.46 9.71
N LEU A 155 17.33 37.59 8.94
CA LEU A 155 15.91 37.27 9.13
C LEU A 155 15.71 36.40 10.37
N VAL A 156 16.45 35.30 10.49
CA VAL A 156 16.32 34.33 11.58
C VAL A 156 16.66 34.93 12.96
N LYS A 157 17.55 35.92 13.02
CA LYS A 157 17.95 36.61 14.27
C LYS A 157 17.22 37.94 14.52
N SER A 158 16.28 38.33 13.65
CA SER A 158 15.48 39.54 13.87
C SER A 158 14.45 39.32 14.99
N LYS A 159 14.24 40.33 15.84
CA LYS A 159 13.38 40.22 17.03
C LYS A 159 11.94 39.84 16.67
N ASP A 160 11.40 40.51 15.66
CA ASP A 160 10.01 40.33 15.21
C ASP A 160 9.91 39.32 14.06
N GLN A 161 10.99 38.57 13.81
CA GLN A 161 11.16 37.62 12.70
C GLN A 161 10.80 38.21 11.31
N LYS A 162 10.96 39.53 11.17
CA LYS A 162 10.56 40.34 10.01
C LYS A 162 11.67 41.29 9.59
N LEU A 163 11.81 41.49 8.29
CA LEU A 163 12.70 42.47 7.67
C LEU A 163 11.93 43.36 6.70
N THR A 164 12.06 44.67 6.83
CA THR A 164 11.57 45.64 5.84
C THR A 164 12.74 46.20 5.04
N LEU A 165 12.80 45.87 3.75
CA LEU A 165 13.91 46.21 2.86
C LEU A 165 13.47 47.27 1.84
N SER A 166 14.28 48.31 1.64
CA SER A 166 14.02 49.30 0.60
C SER A 166 14.43 48.76 -0.78
N LEU A 167 13.49 48.76 -1.73
CA LEU A 167 13.71 48.32 -3.10
C LEU A 167 14.44 49.41 -3.88
N ARG A 168 15.59 49.07 -4.50
CA ARG A 168 16.39 50.02 -5.29
C ARG A 168 16.26 49.74 -6.79
N SER A 169 16.14 50.81 -7.58
CA SER A 169 16.21 50.79 -9.04
C SER A 169 17.56 50.28 -9.57
N SER A 170 17.67 50.03 -10.88
CA SER A 170 18.87 49.45 -11.52
C SER A 170 20.09 50.38 -11.52
N ASP A 171 19.88 51.68 -11.31
CA ASP A 171 20.91 52.69 -11.05
C ASP A 171 21.38 52.72 -9.57
N GLY A 172 20.77 51.91 -8.70
CA GLY A 172 21.04 51.83 -7.26
C GLY A 172 20.58 53.03 -6.44
N GLY A 173 20.12 54.11 -7.08
CA GLY A 173 19.98 55.44 -6.48
C GLY A 173 18.59 55.79 -5.94
N LYS A 174 17.52 55.25 -6.52
CA LYS A 174 16.14 55.59 -6.11
C LYS A 174 15.45 54.43 -5.40
N ALA A 175 14.81 54.76 -4.28
CA ALA A 175 13.86 53.86 -3.64
C ALA A 175 12.56 53.82 -4.48
N VAL A 176 12.12 52.64 -4.86
CA VAL A 176 10.91 52.41 -5.70
C VAL A 176 9.77 51.75 -4.93
N GLY A 177 9.85 51.76 -3.60
CA GLY A 177 8.96 51.10 -2.64
C GLY A 177 9.75 50.32 -1.60
N SER A 178 9.06 49.51 -0.80
CA SER A 178 9.66 48.57 0.14
C SER A 178 9.11 47.16 -0.04
N ILE A 179 9.89 46.16 0.38
CA ILE A 179 9.49 44.76 0.46
C ILE A 179 9.68 44.26 1.90
N GLU A 180 8.61 43.74 2.47
CA GLU A 180 8.56 43.10 3.78
C GLU A 180 8.75 41.59 3.59
N VAL A 181 9.67 41.03 4.36
CA VAL A 181 9.97 39.59 4.43
C VAL A 181 9.62 39.14 5.85
N SER A 182 8.61 38.31 5.99
CA SER A 182 8.23 37.71 7.28
C SER A 182 8.63 36.25 7.30
N LEU A 183 9.46 35.83 8.27
CA LEU A 183 9.68 34.41 8.54
C LEU A 183 8.33 33.75 8.83
N VAL A 184 8.19 32.49 8.44
CA VAL A 184 7.01 31.70 8.76
C VAL A 184 7.45 30.50 9.60
N LYS A 185 6.88 30.38 10.79
CA LYS A 185 7.02 29.22 11.66
C LYS A 185 5.64 28.57 11.82
N MET A 186 5.52 27.34 11.36
CA MET A 186 4.32 26.53 11.60
C MET A 186 4.44 25.88 12.99
N GLY A 187 3.40 25.97 13.82
CA GLY A 187 3.31 25.26 15.11
C GLY A 187 3.83 25.98 16.35
N GLU A 188 4.36 27.22 16.25
CA GLU A 188 4.59 28.09 17.41
C GLU A 188 3.42 29.10 17.52
N ILE A 189 2.74 29.15 18.68
CA ILE A 189 1.69 30.15 18.94
C ILE A 189 2.37 31.49 19.22
N GLU A 190 2.05 32.54 18.44
CA GLU A 190 2.42 33.92 18.77
C GLU A 190 1.63 34.40 19.99
N ASP A 191 2.24 34.35 21.18
CA ASP A 191 1.66 34.82 22.43
C ASP A 191 1.90 36.34 22.58
N GLY A 192 1.00 37.15 22.01
CA GLY A 192 0.98 38.63 22.09
C GLY A 192 0.28 39.28 20.88
N GLU A 193 -0.48 40.37 20.99
CA GLU A 193 -0.87 41.18 22.16
C GLU A 193 -2.41 41.35 22.17
N ALA A 194 -3.03 41.34 23.35
CA ALA A 194 -4.47 41.54 23.50
C ALA A 194 -4.80 43.05 23.54
N ASP A 195 -5.14 43.62 22.38
CA ASP A 195 -5.53 45.03 22.29
C ASP A 195 -6.85 45.28 23.06
N HIS A 196 -6.82 46.21 24.02
CA HIS A 196 -7.90 46.40 24.99
C HIS A 196 -9.13 47.12 24.39
N ILE A 197 -10.23 46.39 24.15
CA ILE A 197 -11.57 46.98 24.17
C ILE A 197 -12.50 46.14 25.06
N SER A 198 -12.86 46.73 26.20
CA SER A 198 -13.80 46.17 27.16
C SER A 198 -15.25 46.33 26.70
N THR A 199 -16.00 45.24 26.56
CA THR A 199 -17.41 45.19 26.99
C THR A 199 -17.82 43.77 27.34
N ASP A 200 -18.55 43.63 28.44
CA ASP A 200 -18.86 42.39 29.14
C ASP A 200 -20.18 41.77 28.65
N VAL A 201 -20.16 40.55 28.11
CA VAL A 201 -21.35 39.68 27.99
C VAL A 201 -20.91 38.22 28.18
N GLN A 202 -21.43 37.59 29.23
CA GLN A 202 -21.18 36.18 29.55
C GLN A 202 -21.84 35.23 28.54
N GLY A 203 -21.03 34.43 27.85
CA GLY A 203 -21.47 33.33 26.98
C GLY A 203 -20.65 32.07 27.26
N GLN A 204 -21.33 30.95 27.49
CA GLN A 204 -20.79 29.69 28.03
C GLN A 204 -19.44 29.23 27.46
N LYS A 205 -18.49 28.94 28.37
CA LYS A 205 -17.30 28.13 28.09
C LYS A 205 -17.73 26.78 27.49
N CYS A 206 -17.27 26.49 26.27
CA CYS A 206 -17.26 25.14 25.72
C CYS A 206 -15.80 24.71 25.50
N ALA A 207 -15.16 24.27 26.58
CA ALA A 207 -13.86 23.62 26.50
C ALA A 207 -14.07 22.10 26.41
N LEU A 208 -13.51 21.47 25.37
CA LEU A 208 -13.09 20.06 25.24
C LEU A 208 -12.97 19.72 23.74
N VAL A 209 -11.83 20.09 23.15
CA VAL A 209 -11.31 19.51 21.91
C VAL A 209 -10.01 18.81 22.30
N CYS A 210 -9.90 17.51 22.00
CA CYS A 210 -8.86 16.67 22.58
C CYS A 210 -7.44 17.15 22.22
N GLU A 211 -6.54 17.02 23.19
CA GLU A 211 -5.15 17.46 23.15
C GLU A 211 -4.36 16.68 22.07
N CYS A 212 -3.75 17.43 21.15
CA CYS A 212 -2.55 16.96 20.44
C CYS A 212 -1.52 18.08 20.42
N THR A 213 -1.38 18.78 21.54
CA THR A 213 -0.06 19.24 21.94
C THR A 213 0.74 17.96 22.18
N ALA A 214 1.81 17.74 21.40
CA ALA A 214 2.90 16.94 21.94
C ALA A 214 3.34 17.66 23.24
N PRO A 215 3.39 16.98 24.40
CA PRO A 215 3.73 17.65 25.64
C PRO A 215 5.11 18.30 25.49
N GLU A 216 5.21 19.56 25.92
CA GLU A 216 6.43 20.37 25.86
C GLU A 216 7.58 19.64 26.58
N GLY A 217 8.36 18.85 25.83
CA GLY A 217 9.37 17.97 26.40
C GLY A 217 9.74 16.74 25.56
N MET A 218 8.85 16.21 24.69
CA MET A 218 9.18 15.05 23.84
C MET A 218 9.09 15.37 22.35
N SER A 219 10.22 15.29 21.66
CA SER A 219 10.38 15.72 20.28
C SER A 219 9.92 14.68 19.26
N ASN A 220 9.29 15.12 18.16
CA ASN A 220 8.99 14.35 16.93
C ASN A 220 10.21 13.60 16.31
N LYS A 221 11.43 13.80 16.82
CA LYS A 221 12.67 13.15 16.39
C LYS A 221 12.65 11.61 16.49
N ASP A 222 11.86 11.03 17.38
CA ASP A 222 11.90 9.58 17.64
C ASP A 222 11.06 8.73 16.66
N SER A 223 10.04 9.29 16.01
CA SER A 223 9.21 8.61 14.98
C SER A 223 9.70 8.85 13.55
N LEU A 224 10.40 9.97 13.32
CA LEU A 224 11.03 10.38 12.05
C LEU A 224 11.81 9.29 11.28
N PRO A 225 12.55 8.33 11.90
CA PRO A 225 13.32 7.33 11.16
C PRO A 225 12.50 6.46 10.20
N LEU A 226 11.25 6.13 10.56
CA LEU A 226 10.35 5.36 9.69
C LEU A 226 9.94 6.17 8.46
N LEU A 227 9.55 7.43 8.67
CA LEU A 227 9.11 8.32 7.61
C LEU A 227 10.26 8.61 6.62
N ASN A 228 11.49 8.77 7.13
CA ASN A 228 12.70 8.97 6.33
C ASN A 228 13.09 7.74 5.49
N ALA A 229 12.73 6.53 5.90
CA ALA A 229 12.96 5.32 5.11
C ALA A 229 11.95 5.17 3.95
N VAL A 230 10.71 5.64 4.18
CA VAL A 230 9.56 5.44 3.28
C VAL A 230 9.37 6.61 2.29
N LEU A 231 9.64 7.85 2.71
CA LEU A 231 9.50 9.05 1.88
C LEU A 231 10.84 9.66 1.50
N LYS A 232 10.92 10.18 0.28
CA LYS A 232 12.09 10.91 -0.25
C LYS A 232 11.67 12.11 -1.07
N ASN A 233 12.65 12.99 -1.34
CA ASN A 233 12.54 14.10 -2.28
C ASN A 233 11.34 15.05 -2.02
N PRO A 234 11.06 15.48 -0.78
CA PRO A 234 9.92 16.36 -0.50
C PRO A 234 10.04 17.68 -1.28
N VAL A 235 8.93 18.14 -1.86
CA VAL A 235 8.77 19.50 -2.38
C VAL A 235 7.69 20.20 -1.59
N CYS A 236 8.06 21.34 -1.00
CA CYS A 236 7.18 22.16 -0.18
C CYS A 236 6.74 23.41 -0.95
N LYS A 237 5.48 23.80 -0.75
CA LYS A 237 4.89 25.09 -1.13
C LYS A 237 4.18 25.67 0.07
N LEU A 238 4.32 26.98 0.24
CA LEU A 238 3.68 27.72 1.32
C LEU A 238 2.65 28.67 0.72
N TYR A 239 1.44 28.64 1.25
CA TYR A 239 0.36 29.54 0.89
C TYR A 239 -0.15 30.30 2.11
N ARG A 240 -0.67 31.51 1.88
CA ARG A 240 -1.37 32.32 2.86
C ARG A 240 -2.69 32.79 2.27
N PHE A 241 -3.80 32.50 2.94
CA PHE A 241 -5.13 32.92 2.52
C PHE A 241 -5.90 33.56 3.69
N PRO A 242 -6.79 34.55 3.42
CA PRO A 242 -7.56 35.17 4.47
C PRO A 242 -8.69 34.25 4.96
N THR A 243 -8.90 34.23 6.28
CA THR A 243 -10.08 33.68 6.93
C THR A 243 -11.27 34.65 6.83
N SER A 244 -12.46 34.17 7.19
CA SER A 244 -13.69 34.98 7.25
C SER A 244 -13.63 36.12 8.29
N ASP A 245 -12.77 36.02 9.31
CA ASP A 245 -12.50 37.08 10.31
C ASP A 245 -11.31 37.98 9.94
N SER A 246 -10.82 37.93 8.69
CA SER A 246 -9.69 38.73 8.17
C SER A 246 -8.31 38.45 8.81
N LYS A 247 -8.15 37.31 9.49
CA LYS A 247 -6.84 36.76 9.85
C LYS A 247 -6.24 35.96 8.69
N TRP A 248 -5.03 35.44 8.86
CA TRP A 248 -4.32 34.65 7.84
C TRP A 248 -4.26 33.17 8.22
N LEU A 249 -4.81 32.31 7.38
CA LEU A 249 -4.41 30.91 7.32
C LEU A 249 -2.99 30.82 6.75
N GLN A 250 -2.20 29.90 7.28
CA GLN A 250 -0.94 29.48 6.70
C GLN A 250 -1.08 28.00 6.30
N ILE A 251 -0.76 27.68 5.04
CA ILE A 251 -0.94 26.36 4.46
C ILE A 251 0.39 25.89 3.88
N ARG A 252 0.96 24.82 4.43
CA ARG A 252 2.11 24.13 3.84
C ARG A 252 1.62 22.91 3.06
N GLU A 253 1.76 22.94 1.74
CA GLU A 253 1.60 21.77 0.89
C GLU A 253 2.97 21.09 0.70
N GLN A 254 3.06 19.80 1.01
CA GLN A 254 4.23 18.97 0.76
C GLN A 254 3.87 17.82 -0.18
N MET A 255 4.72 17.52 -1.15
CA MET A 255 4.62 16.30 -1.96
C MET A 255 5.92 15.51 -1.94
N SER A 256 5.83 14.21 -1.62
CA SER A 256 6.97 13.32 -1.42
C SER A 256 6.86 12.05 -2.26
N GLU A 257 7.99 11.56 -2.77
CA GLU A 257 8.08 10.26 -3.46
C GLU A 257 8.09 9.12 -2.43
N SER A 258 7.49 7.97 -2.75
CA SER A 258 7.49 6.80 -1.87
C SER A 258 8.46 5.71 -2.34
N THR A 259 9.46 5.36 -1.53
CA THR A 259 10.42 4.26 -1.81
C THR A 259 9.73 2.90 -1.95
N LEU A 260 8.52 2.78 -1.39
CA LEU A 260 7.67 1.59 -1.46
C LEU A 260 7.19 1.27 -2.87
N SER A 261 7.22 2.25 -3.79
CA SER A 261 6.95 2.04 -5.22
C SER A 261 7.81 0.92 -5.80
N PHE A 262 9.09 0.80 -5.39
CA PHE A 262 9.97 -0.28 -5.83
C PHE A 262 10.20 -1.36 -4.77
N HIS A 263 10.12 -1.04 -3.47
CA HIS A 263 10.33 -2.03 -2.40
C HIS A 263 9.25 -3.11 -2.40
N ILE A 264 7.97 -2.70 -2.40
CA ILE A 264 6.86 -3.65 -2.26
C ILE A 264 6.76 -4.61 -3.46
N PRO A 265 6.91 -4.18 -4.72
CA PRO A 265 6.98 -5.10 -5.86
C PRO A 265 8.10 -6.14 -5.74
N LYS A 266 9.30 -5.77 -5.26
CA LYS A 266 10.42 -6.71 -5.08
C LYS A 266 10.07 -7.82 -4.08
N GLU A 267 9.49 -7.43 -2.95
CA GLU A 267 9.05 -8.38 -1.91
C GLU A 267 7.91 -9.28 -2.40
N VAL A 268 6.90 -8.72 -3.07
CA VAL A 268 5.76 -9.47 -3.64
C VAL A 268 6.24 -10.48 -4.69
N ILE A 269 7.09 -10.07 -5.62
CA ILE A 269 7.65 -10.98 -6.65
C ILE A 269 8.52 -12.07 -6.00
N SER A 270 9.31 -11.73 -4.98
CA SER A 270 10.10 -12.69 -4.20
C SER A 270 9.23 -13.76 -3.52
N LEU A 271 8.08 -13.38 -2.97
CA LEU A 271 7.09 -14.32 -2.42
C LEU A 271 6.43 -15.18 -3.51
N GLN A 272 6.03 -14.58 -4.63
CA GLN A 272 5.41 -15.29 -5.77
C GLN A 272 6.34 -16.36 -6.33
N ILE A 273 7.63 -16.04 -6.52
CA ILE A 273 8.67 -17.02 -6.92
C ILE A 273 8.76 -18.18 -5.91
N LYS A 274 8.80 -17.88 -4.61
CA LYS A 274 8.86 -18.91 -3.54
C LYS A 274 7.60 -19.78 -3.48
N GLU A 275 6.44 -19.21 -3.73
CA GLU A 275 5.15 -19.92 -3.78
C GLU A 275 5.09 -20.85 -5.01
N ASP A 276 5.45 -20.33 -6.18
CA ASP A 276 5.37 -21.07 -7.45
C ASP A 276 6.44 -22.16 -7.56
N LEU A 277 7.66 -21.93 -7.04
CA LEU A 277 8.68 -22.97 -6.90
C LEU A 277 8.23 -24.10 -5.97
N ARG A 278 7.56 -23.78 -4.85
CA ARG A 278 7.00 -24.79 -3.94
C ARG A 278 5.91 -25.61 -4.63
N ARG A 279 4.98 -24.95 -5.32
CA ARG A 279 3.92 -25.62 -6.10
C ARG A 279 4.50 -26.53 -7.19
N ASN A 280 5.56 -26.09 -7.87
CA ASN A 280 6.26 -26.92 -8.86
C ASN A 280 6.93 -28.14 -8.23
N GLN A 281 7.43 -28.06 -7.00
CA GLN A 281 7.96 -29.21 -6.27
C GLN A 281 6.82 -30.16 -5.87
N GLU A 282 5.73 -29.65 -5.28
CA GLU A 282 4.54 -30.43 -4.92
C GLU A 282 3.97 -31.21 -6.13
N LEU A 283 3.95 -30.59 -7.32
CA LEU A 283 3.54 -31.24 -8.58
C LEU A 283 4.52 -32.36 -9.02
N LYS A 284 5.83 -32.19 -8.82
CA LYS A 284 6.85 -33.23 -9.09
C LYS A 284 6.67 -34.41 -8.12
N ASP A 285 6.30 -34.14 -6.87
CA ASP A 285 6.13 -35.12 -5.79
C ASP A 285 4.80 -35.92 -5.84
N LEU A 286 3.96 -35.71 -6.88
CA LEU A 286 2.75 -36.51 -7.17
C LEU A 286 3.00 -38.00 -7.42
N GLY A 287 4.26 -38.43 -7.57
CA GLY A 287 4.64 -39.83 -7.82
C GLY A 287 4.40 -40.28 -9.27
N GLU A 288 4.13 -41.57 -9.46
CA GLU A 288 3.88 -42.18 -10.77
C GLU A 288 2.44 -41.95 -11.25
N LEU A 289 2.31 -41.40 -12.46
CA LEU A 289 1.05 -41.14 -13.15
C LEU A 289 1.05 -41.86 -14.49
N SER A 290 -0.13 -42.16 -15.04
CA SER A 290 -0.25 -42.75 -16.38
C SER A 290 0.32 -41.80 -17.44
N PRO A 291 0.75 -42.30 -18.63
CA PRO A 291 1.44 -41.47 -19.62
C PRO A 291 0.68 -40.22 -20.07
N HIS A 292 -0.66 -40.24 -20.04
CA HIS A 292 -1.49 -39.07 -20.32
C HIS A 292 -1.32 -37.99 -19.25
N TRP A 293 -1.51 -38.35 -17.97
CA TRP A 293 -1.41 -37.45 -16.83
C TRP A 293 0.02 -36.96 -16.57
N ASP A 294 1.04 -37.80 -16.83
CA ASP A 294 2.44 -37.41 -16.71
C ASP A 294 2.87 -36.41 -17.80
N ASN A 295 2.43 -36.60 -19.05
CA ASN A 295 2.64 -35.61 -20.11
C ASN A 295 1.94 -34.27 -19.80
N LEU A 296 0.73 -34.32 -19.22
CA LEU A 296 0.02 -33.13 -18.75
C LEU A 296 0.79 -32.43 -17.61
N ARG A 297 1.25 -33.17 -16.59
CA ARG A 297 2.12 -32.67 -15.51
C ARG A 297 3.37 -31.99 -16.06
N LYS A 298 4.06 -32.61 -17.01
CA LYS A 298 5.24 -32.04 -17.68
C LYS A 298 4.91 -30.72 -18.37
N SER A 299 3.82 -30.67 -19.15
CA SER A 299 3.35 -29.43 -19.79
C SER A 299 3.05 -28.32 -18.78
N VAL A 300 2.32 -28.64 -17.69
CA VAL A 300 2.00 -27.70 -16.61
C VAL A 300 3.28 -27.15 -15.97
N LEU A 301 4.21 -28.04 -15.60
CA LEU A 301 5.50 -27.67 -15.01
C LEU A 301 6.31 -26.75 -15.92
N THR A 302 6.44 -27.06 -17.22
CA THR A 302 7.20 -26.22 -18.16
C THR A 302 6.69 -24.78 -18.22
N HIS A 303 5.38 -24.56 -18.24
CA HIS A 303 4.84 -23.19 -18.28
C HIS A 303 4.89 -22.50 -16.91
N CYS A 304 4.77 -23.24 -15.81
CA CYS A 304 4.97 -22.67 -14.47
C CYS A 304 6.45 -22.28 -14.24
N GLU A 305 7.40 -23.05 -14.75
CA GLU A 305 8.82 -22.73 -14.77
C GLU A 305 9.12 -21.50 -15.65
N GLN A 306 8.44 -21.35 -16.80
CA GLN A 306 8.48 -20.11 -17.60
C GLN A 306 7.95 -18.87 -16.84
N MET A 307 6.86 -19.00 -16.08
CA MET A 307 6.38 -17.91 -15.22
C MET A 307 7.40 -17.54 -14.14
N VAL A 308 7.97 -18.54 -13.45
CA VAL A 308 9.02 -18.32 -12.45
C VAL A 308 10.23 -17.59 -13.06
N SER A 309 10.68 -17.98 -14.25
CA SER A 309 11.76 -17.29 -14.98
C SER A 309 11.40 -15.81 -15.21
N MET A 310 10.20 -15.53 -15.72
CA MET A 310 9.75 -14.16 -15.98
C MET A 310 9.68 -13.29 -14.71
N TYR A 311 9.27 -13.86 -13.57
CA TYR A 311 9.34 -13.18 -12.27
C TYR A 311 10.79 -12.93 -11.83
N GLN A 312 11.69 -13.91 -12.00
CA GLN A 312 13.12 -13.78 -11.66
C GLN A 312 13.82 -12.72 -12.52
N ASP A 313 13.54 -12.69 -13.83
CA ASP A 313 14.02 -11.67 -14.76
C ASP A 313 13.55 -10.28 -14.32
N THR A 314 12.25 -10.14 -14.04
CA THR A 314 11.64 -8.87 -13.58
C THR A 314 12.25 -8.41 -12.25
N LEU A 315 12.44 -9.31 -11.28
CA LEU A 315 13.06 -9.00 -9.99
C LEU A 315 14.52 -8.55 -10.17
N THR A 316 15.25 -9.17 -11.10
CA THR A 316 16.63 -8.83 -11.43
C THR A 316 16.73 -7.44 -12.07
N GLU A 317 15.84 -7.11 -13.02
CA GLU A 317 15.78 -5.77 -13.63
C GLU A 317 15.36 -4.69 -12.63
N LEU A 318 14.37 -4.96 -11.76
CA LEU A 318 14.03 -4.05 -10.66
C LEU A 318 15.20 -3.88 -9.67
N GLY A 319 16.04 -4.90 -9.51
CA GLY A 319 17.27 -4.86 -8.71
C GLY A 319 18.31 -3.86 -9.24
N LYS A 320 18.38 -3.66 -10.55
CA LYS A 320 19.33 -2.74 -11.23
C LYS A 320 18.89 -1.28 -11.20
N GLN A 321 17.62 -0.99 -10.93
CA GLN A 321 17.07 0.37 -10.98
C GLN A 321 17.70 1.27 -9.91
N THR A 322 18.41 2.32 -10.37
CA THR A 322 18.98 3.39 -9.55
C THR A 322 18.50 4.73 -10.11
N GLY A 323 17.92 5.59 -9.25
CA GLY A 323 17.30 6.84 -9.70
C GLY A 323 16.10 7.27 -8.86
N SER A 324 15.05 7.75 -9.52
CA SER A 324 13.80 8.23 -8.90
C SER A 324 13.09 7.13 -8.11
N SER A 325 12.42 7.50 -7.02
CA SER A 325 11.73 6.54 -6.15
C SER A 325 10.34 6.14 -6.67
N PHE A 326 9.93 6.57 -7.87
CA PHE A 326 8.66 6.21 -8.51
C PHE A 326 8.81 5.91 -10.02
N LYS A 327 7.82 5.21 -10.60
CA LYS A 327 7.69 5.01 -12.05
C LYS A 327 6.94 6.16 -12.70
N SER A 328 7.59 6.90 -13.60
CA SER A 328 6.95 7.96 -14.39
C SER A 328 5.88 7.41 -15.33
N SER A 329 4.79 8.17 -15.53
CA SER A 329 3.72 7.83 -16.48
C SER A 329 4.18 7.69 -17.94
N CYS A 330 5.33 8.26 -18.32
CA CYS A 330 5.97 8.03 -19.63
C CYS A 330 6.39 6.57 -19.81
N ASN A 331 6.81 5.91 -18.74
CA ASN A 331 7.32 4.54 -18.71
C ASN A 331 6.20 3.51 -18.46
N LYS A 332 4.92 3.90 -18.58
CA LYS A 332 3.77 3.01 -18.34
C LYS A 332 3.82 1.70 -19.15
N GLY A 333 4.37 1.74 -20.36
CA GLY A 333 4.52 0.58 -21.25
C GLY A 333 5.82 -0.21 -21.07
N GLU A 334 6.69 0.19 -20.15
CA GLU A 334 7.97 -0.48 -19.88
C GLU A 334 7.73 -1.77 -19.08
N LYS A 335 8.05 -2.93 -19.70
CA LYS A 335 7.72 -4.26 -19.16
C LYS A 335 8.50 -4.60 -17.88
N THR A 336 9.76 -4.19 -17.79
CA THR A 336 10.62 -4.31 -16.59
C THR A 336 10.02 -3.64 -15.36
N LEU A 337 9.21 -2.59 -15.57
CA LEU A 337 8.54 -1.84 -14.52
C LEU A 337 7.04 -2.20 -14.40
N GLU A 338 6.57 -3.30 -14.98
CA GLU A 338 5.13 -3.62 -15.06
C GLU A 338 4.48 -3.70 -13.65
N PHE A 339 5.18 -4.22 -12.65
CA PHE A 339 4.69 -4.35 -11.26
C PHE A 339 4.75 -3.06 -10.43
N VAL A 340 5.44 -2.02 -10.91
CA VAL A 340 5.69 -0.77 -10.17
C VAL A 340 4.54 0.22 -10.43
N PRO A 341 3.93 0.81 -9.38
CA PRO A 341 2.82 1.75 -9.54
C PRO A 341 3.29 3.06 -10.18
N ILE A 342 2.50 3.56 -11.12
CA ILE A 342 2.76 4.81 -11.82
C ILE A 342 2.55 5.99 -10.86
N ASN A 343 3.51 6.92 -10.78
CA ASN A 343 3.41 8.18 -10.05
C ASN A 343 2.88 8.04 -8.60
N LEU A 344 3.34 7.02 -7.85
CA LEU A 344 3.01 6.88 -6.43
C LEU A 344 3.70 7.97 -5.59
N HIS A 345 2.90 8.87 -5.01
CA HIS A 345 3.36 9.95 -4.15
C HIS A 345 2.40 10.19 -2.98
N VAL A 346 2.91 10.84 -1.94
CA VAL A 346 2.13 11.34 -0.80
C VAL A 346 2.03 12.85 -0.90
N GLN A 347 0.81 13.39 -0.87
CA GLN A 347 0.53 14.82 -0.86
C GLN A 347 -0.09 15.19 0.48
N GLN A 348 0.57 16.08 1.21
CA GLN A 348 0.24 16.45 2.60
C GLN A 348 -0.07 17.94 2.64
N MET A 349 -1.16 18.31 3.29
CA MET A 349 -1.53 19.70 3.53
C MET A 349 -1.58 19.93 5.04
N GLN A 350 -0.63 20.70 5.56
CA GLN A 350 -0.65 21.21 6.93
C GLN A 350 -1.28 22.59 6.93
N VAL A 351 -2.28 22.81 7.78
CA VAL A 351 -3.02 24.08 7.92
C VAL A 351 -2.84 24.58 9.34
N HIS A 352 -2.22 25.75 9.46
CA HIS A 352 -2.10 26.50 10.70
C HIS A 352 -3.09 27.68 10.67
N SER A 353 -3.85 27.85 11.74
CA SER A 353 -4.86 28.90 11.89
C SER A 353 -4.72 29.56 13.26
N PRO A 354 -4.74 30.90 13.37
CA PRO A 354 -4.63 31.58 14.66
C PRO A 354 -5.79 31.34 15.65
N GLN A 355 -6.82 30.57 15.26
CA GLN A 355 -8.00 30.29 16.09
C GLN A 355 -8.36 28.80 16.20
N LEU A 356 -7.82 27.96 15.32
CA LEU A 356 -8.13 26.54 15.24
C LEU A 356 -6.83 25.76 15.39
N LYS A 357 -6.91 24.58 16.01
CA LYS A 357 -5.78 23.67 16.16
C LYS A 357 -5.18 23.29 14.80
N ASP A 358 -3.85 23.24 14.73
CA ASP A 358 -3.12 22.79 13.54
C ASP A 358 -3.63 21.43 13.06
N SER A 359 -3.93 21.35 11.78
CA SER A 359 -4.53 20.17 11.14
C SER A 359 -3.66 19.71 9.98
N GLN A 360 -3.51 18.39 9.84
CA GLN A 360 -2.81 17.78 8.71
C GLN A 360 -3.75 16.86 7.94
N TYR A 361 -3.73 17.00 6.61
CA TYR A 361 -4.51 16.19 5.68
C TYR A 361 -3.57 15.50 4.70
N ASP A 362 -3.55 14.17 4.71
CA ASP A 362 -2.76 13.36 3.78
C ASP A 362 -3.66 12.78 2.68
N VAL A 363 -3.18 12.80 1.43
CA VAL A 363 -3.79 12.14 0.27
C VAL A 363 -2.71 11.37 -0.48
N ILE A 364 -2.96 10.09 -0.76
CA ILE A 364 -2.05 9.27 -1.58
C ILE A 364 -2.48 9.38 -3.03
N THR A 365 -1.58 9.85 -3.90
CA THR A 365 -1.82 9.94 -5.34
C THR A 365 -1.11 8.79 -6.05
N VAL A 366 -1.82 8.04 -6.88
CA VAL A 366 -1.24 6.92 -7.65
C VAL A 366 -1.98 6.69 -8.96
N GLY A 367 -1.27 6.28 -10.00
CA GLY A 367 -1.88 5.86 -11.25
C GLY A 367 -2.80 4.67 -11.02
N ALA A 368 -3.93 4.61 -11.74
CA ALA A 368 -4.87 3.50 -11.64
C ALA A 368 -4.16 2.14 -11.87
N PRO A 369 -4.22 1.20 -10.91
CA PRO A 369 -3.59 -0.11 -11.05
C PRO A 369 -4.04 -0.83 -12.33
N ALA A 370 -3.11 -1.08 -13.25
CA ALA A 370 -3.42 -1.61 -14.58
C ALA A 370 -2.21 -2.26 -15.28
N ALA A 371 -2.47 -3.35 -16.01
CA ALA A 371 -1.46 -4.09 -16.77
C ALA A 371 -1.27 -3.50 -18.19
N HIS A 372 -0.69 -2.30 -18.26
CA HIS A 372 -0.50 -1.55 -19.50
C HIS A 372 0.22 -2.33 -20.62
N CYS A 373 1.23 -3.13 -20.28
CA CYS A 373 2.02 -3.92 -21.24
C CYS A 373 1.21 -5.03 -21.91
N GLN A 374 0.11 -5.48 -21.29
CA GLN A 374 -0.80 -6.52 -21.81
C GLN A 374 -1.98 -5.92 -22.60
N GLY A 375 -2.23 -4.61 -22.44
CA GLY A 375 -3.28 -3.89 -23.14
C GLY A 375 -4.71 -4.26 -22.72
N PHE A 376 -5.68 -3.64 -23.41
CA PHE A 376 -7.10 -3.63 -23.02
C PHE A 376 -8.08 -4.01 -24.15
N LYS A 377 -7.58 -4.44 -25.32
CA LYS A 377 -8.40 -4.75 -26.51
C LYS A 377 -9.49 -5.80 -26.25
N ASN A 378 -9.26 -6.72 -25.32
CA ASN A 378 -10.16 -7.82 -24.97
C ASN A 378 -10.99 -7.57 -23.70
N GLY A 379 -10.88 -6.37 -23.10
CA GLY A 379 -11.25 -6.05 -21.73
C GLY A 379 -10.04 -6.05 -20.78
N GLY A 380 -10.28 -5.65 -19.53
CA GLY A 380 -9.38 -5.83 -18.40
C GLY A 380 -9.76 -7.02 -17.52
N LEU A 381 -9.11 -7.12 -16.36
CA LEU A 381 -9.05 -8.32 -15.54
C LEU A 381 -10.43 -8.85 -15.12
N ARG A 382 -11.35 -8.00 -14.63
CA ARG A 382 -12.73 -8.40 -14.24
C ARG A 382 -13.45 -9.17 -15.37
N ARG A 383 -13.36 -8.67 -16.61
CA ARG A 383 -14.00 -9.28 -17.78
C ARG A 383 -13.27 -10.52 -18.27
N LEU A 384 -11.94 -10.50 -18.23
CA LEU A 384 -11.11 -11.64 -18.66
C LEU A 384 -11.27 -12.85 -17.73
N LEU A 385 -11.34 -12.63 -16.41
CA LEU A 385 -11.64 -13.68 -15.42
C LEU A 385 -13.04 -14.29 -15.66
N SER A 386 -14.06 -13.45 -15.84
CA SER A 386 -15.42 -13.92 -16.13
C SER A 386 -15.51 -14.75 -17.41
N LYS A 387 -14.85 -14.32 -18.50
CA LYS A 387 -14.74 -15.11 -19.75
C LYS A 387 -14.04 -16.45 -19.51
N PHE A 388 -12.90 -16.44 -18.82
CA PHE A 388 -12.13 -17.64 -18.50
C PHE A 388 -12.94 -18.66 -17.68
N GLU A 389 -13.72 -18.21 -16.70
CA GLU A 389 -14.60 -19.09 -15.91
C GLU A 389 -15.71 -19.74 -16.76
N ILE A 390 -16.28 -18.99 -17.72
CA ILE A 390 -17.29 -19.51 -18.65
C ILE A 390 -16.65 -20.54 -19.61
N GLU A 391 -15.47 -20.25 -20.17
CA GLU A 391 -14.72 -21.18 -21.04
C GLU A 391 -14.31 -22.46 -20.27
N ARG A 392 -13.92 -22.33 -19.00
CA ARG A 392 -13.55 -23.45 -18.12
C ARG A 392 -14.74 -24.37 -17.77
N ARG A 393 -15.96 -23.84 -17.69
CA ARG A 393 -17.19 -24.66 -17.52
C ARG A 393 -17.54 -25.47 -18.77
N ASN A 394 -17.17 -24.99 -19.95
CA ASN A 394 -17.54 -25.60 -21.24
C ASN A 394 -16.54 -26.65 -21.76
N THR A 395 -15.38 -26.80 -21.12
CA THR A 395 -14.25 -27.65 -21.56
C THR A 395 -14.26 -29.08 -20.98
N GLY A 396 -15.37 -29.52 -20.39
CA GLY A 396 -15.52 -30.80 -19.66
C GLY A 396 -15.40 -32.11 -20.46
N TYR A 397 -14.81 -32.11 -21.66
CA TYR A 397 -14.61 -33.32 -22.47
C TYR A 397 -13.28 -34.06 -22.19
N GLN A 398 -12.41 -33.53 -21.33
CA GLN A 398 -11.08 -34.12 -21.05
C GLN A 398 -10.61 -34.04 -19.58
N PHE A 399 -11.31 -33.33 -18.71
CA PHE A 399 -10.89 -33.09 -17.32
C PHE A 399 -12.09 -33.12 -16.36
N ILE A 400 -11.85 -33.49 -15.09
CA ILE A 400 -12.87 -33.34 -14.04
C ILE A 400 -12.96 -31.85 -13.69
N TYR A 401 -14.12 -31.23 -13.94
CA TYR A 401 -14.34 -29.84 -13.56
C TYR A 401 -14.51 -29.72 -12.04
N TYR A 402 -13.49 -29.21 -11.36
CA TYR A 402 -13.62 -28.71 -9.99
C TYR A 402 -14.10 -27.26 -9.99
N SER A 403 -15.16 -26.96 -9.24
CA SER A 403 -15.65 -25.59 -9.03
C SER A 403 -14.56 -24.72 -8.36
N PRO A 404 -14.61 -23.38 -8.52
CA PRO A 404 -13.69 -22.48 -7.81
C PRO A 404 -13.71 -22.66 -6.28
N GLU A 405 -14.88 -23.02 -5.74
CA GLU A 405 -15.06 -23.37 -4.32
C GLU A 405 -14.26 -24.63 -3.95
N ASN A 406 -14.31 -25.68 -4.78
CA ASN A 406 -13.54 -26.91 -4.56
C ASN A 406 -12.03 -26.67 -4.71
N THR A 407 -11.58 -25.84 -5.65
CA THR A 407 -10.14 -25.55 -5.79
C THR A 407 -9.62 -24.60 -4.70
N ALA A 408 -10.45 -23.65 -4.22
CA ALA A 408 -10.16 -22.85 -3.03
C ALA A 408 -10.05 -23.74 -1.78
N LYS A 409 -11.01 -24.65 -1.60
CA LYS A 409 -11.02 -25.62 -0.49
C LYS A 409 -9.83 -26.58 -0.54
N ALA A 410 -9.39 -27.01 -1.73
CA ALA A 410 -8.16 -27.79 -1.86
C ALA A 410 -6.91 -27.01 -1.39
N LYS A 411 -6.83 -25.70 -1.71
CA LYS A 411 -5.76 -24.80 -1.23
C LYS A 411 -5.83 -24.58 0.29
N GLU A 412 -7.04 -24.48 0.84
CA GLU A 412 -7.28 -24.40 2.29
C GLU A 412 -6.83 -25.68 3.00
N VAL A 413 -7.25 -26.86 2.53
CA VAL A 413 -6.83 -28.17 3.07
C VAL A 413 -5.30 -28.29 3.03
N LEU A 414 -4.65 -27.95 1.92
CA LEU A 414 -3.18 -27.91 1.84
C LEU A 414 -2.54 -26.91 2.83
N SER A 415 -3.17 -25.75 3.07
CA SER A 415 -2.70 -24.81 4.10
C SER A 415 -2.81 -25.41 5.51
N ASN A 416 -3.96 -26.03 5.83
CA ASN A 416 -4.22 -26.64 7.13
C ASN A 416 -3.29 -27.83 7.41
N ILE A 417 -2.95 -28.65 6.41
CA ILE A 417 -1.91 -29.69 6.55
C ILE A 417 -0.59 -29.06 7.00
N ASN A 418 -0.12 -28.05 6.26
CA ASN A 418 1.16 -27.39 6.50
C ASN A 418 1.23 -26.67 7.86
N GLN A 419 0.10 -26.41 8.52
CA GLN A 419 0.03 -25.83 9.86
C GLN A 419 -0.10 -26.90 10.96
N LEU A 420 -0.96 -27.90 10.78
CA LEU A 420 -1.28 -28.89 11.81
C LEU A 420 -0.19 -29.97 11.97
N GLU A 421 0.43 -30.40 10.86
CA GLU A 421 1.52 -31.38 10.85
C GLU A 421 2.70 -31.02 11.79
N PRO A 422 3.33 -29.83 11.71
CA PRO A 422 4.42 -29.45 12.62
C PRO A 422 3.95 -29.23 14.06
N LEU A 423 2.72 -28.72 14.27
CA LEU A 423 2.16 -28.53 15.62
C LEU A 423 1.98 -29.85 16.35
N ILE A 424 1.41 -30.86 15.69
CA ILE A 424 1.16 -32.18 16.29
C ILE A 424 2.49 -32.89 16.52
N SER A 425 3.46 -32.79 15.60
CA SER A 425 4.81 -33.31 15.81
C SER A 425 5.47 -32.69 17.05
N THR A 426 5.34 -31.36 17.23
CA THR A 426 5.86 -30.62 18.39
C THR A 426 5.19 -31.06 19.69
N HIS A 427 3.87 -31.22 19.71
CA HIS A 427 3.16 -31.73 20.90
C HIS A 427 3.52 -33.18 21.23
N ALA A 428 3.79 -34.01 20.22
CA ALA A 428 4.28 -35.37 20.42
C ALA A 428 5.70 -35.41 21.02
N ASP A 429 6.58 -34.49 20.60
CA ASP A 429 7.92 -34.34 21.20
C ASP A 429 7.85 -33.75 22.63
N LEU A 430 6.92 -32.82 22.90
CA LEU A 430 6.64 -32.33 24.25
C LEU A 430 6.11 -33.42 25.20
N LEU A 431 5.33 -34.38 24.68
CA LEU A 431 4.91 -35.57 25.43
C LEU A 431 6.12 -36.43 25.82
N LEU A 432 7.04 -36.70 24.88
CA LEU A 432 8.28 -37.45 25.15
C LEU A 432 9.20 -36.71 26.13
N ASN A 433 9.33 -35.39 26.02
CA ASN A 433 10.08 -34.57 26.96
C ASN A 433 9.44 -34.54 28.37
N SER A 434 8.11 -34.55 28.46
CA SER A 434 7.42 -34.68 29.75
C SER A 434 7.61 -36.07 30.37
N ALA A 435 7.72 -37.11 29.54
CA ALA A 435 7.99 -38.47 29.97
C ALA A 435 9.41 -38.63 30.52
N SER A 436 10.43 -38.08 29.84
CA SER A 436 11.83 -38.13 30.33
C SER A 436 12.05 -37.32 31.61
N GLN A 437 11.21 -36.32 31.87
CA GLN A 437 11.21 -35.53 33.11
C GLN A 437 10.37 -36.15 34.24
N HIS A 438 9.69 -37.29 34.02
CA HIS A 438 8.80 -37.94 34.99
C HIS A 438 7.77 -36.99 35.63
N SER A 439 7.23 -36.03 34.85
CA SER A 439 6.26 -35.05 35.35
C SER A 439 4.83 -35.45 34.99
N PRO A 440 4.00 -35.96 35.92
CA PRO A 440 2.66 -36.46 35.60
C PRO A 440 1.71 -35.37 35.10
N ASP A 441 1.74 -34.17 35.68
CA ASP A 441 0.90 -33.04 35.24
C ASP A 441 1.31 -32.52 33.86
N SER A 442 2.61 -32.41 33.57
CA SER A 442 3.11 -32.02 32.24
C SER A 442 2.77 -33.06 31.18
N LEU A 443 2.89 -34.35 31.52
CA LEU A 443 2.54 -35.46 30.64
C LEU A 443 1.05 -35.45 30.29
N LYS A 444 0.18 -35.26 31.30
CA LYS A 444 -1.28 -35.19 31.12
C LYS A 444 -1.70 -33.98 30.29
N ASN A 445 -1.10 -32.81 30.53
CA ASN A 445 -1.36 -31.61 29.73
C ASN A 445 -0.87 -31.76 28.28
N SER A 446 0.31 -32.34 28.08
CA SER A 446 0.86 -32.61 26.74
C SER A 446 0.01 -33.61 25.96
N LEU A 447 -0.47 -34.68 26.62
CA LEU A 447 -1.38 -35.66 26.02
C LEU A 447 -2.70 -35.02 25.60
N LYS A 448 -3.29 -34.18 26.46
CA LYS A 448 -4.53 -33.47 26.16
C LYS A 448 -4.37 -32.60 24.91
N MET A 449 -3.32 -31.78 24.86
CA MET A 449 -3.01 -30.95 23.69
C MET A 449 -2.78 -31.80 22.43
N LEU A 450 -2.07 -32.92 22.55
CA LEU A 450 -1.85 -33.85 21.44
C LEU A 450 -3.17 -34.45 20.92
N SER A 451 -4.07 -34.88 21.80
CA SER A 451 -5.40 -35.41 21.43
C SER A 451 -6.24 -34.35 20.72
N GLU A 452 -6.40 -33.16 21.32
CA GLU A 452 -7.19 -32.06 20.76
C GLU A 452 -6.71 -31.64 19.36
N LYS A 453 -5.38 -31.56 19.14
CA LYS A 453 -4.83 -31.23 17.82
C LYS A 453 -4.97 -32.38 16.82
N THR A 454 -4.81 -33.63 17.26
CA THR A 454 -5.01 -34.81 16.40
C THR A 454 -6.48 -34.98 16.01
N GLU A 455 -7.43 -34.69 16.91
CA GLU A 455 -8.87 -34.67 16.64
C GLU A 455 -9.26 -33.56 15.66
N LEU A 456 -8.68 -32.35 15.80
CA LEU A 456 -8.86 -31.26 14.85
C LEU A 456 -8.34 -31.63 13.46
N PHE A 457 -7.14 -32.21 13.38
CA PHE A 457 -6.58 -32.78 12.16
C PHE A 457 -7.53 -33.83 11.55
N VAL A 458 -8.03 -34.76 12.37
CA VAL A 458 -9.03 -35.76 11.96
C VAL A 458 -10.28 -35.09 11.39
N HIS A 459 -10.82 -34.05 12.02
CA HIS A 459 -11.99 -33.33 11.50
C HIS A 459 -11.71 -32.68 10.13
N THR A 460 -10.52 -32.13 9.91
CA THR A 460 -10.16 -31.41 8.67
C THR A 460 -10.10 -32.29 7.42
N PHE A 461 -9.72 -33.58 7.50
CA PHE A 461 -9.62 -34.47 6.31
C PHE A 461 -10.81 -35.40 6.09
N LYS A 462 -11.86 -35.34 6.92
CA LYS A 462 -13.14 -36.05 6.65
C LYS A 462 -13.97 -35.43 5.51
N ASP A 463 -13.32 -34.67 4.62
CA ASP A 463 -14.00 -33.95 3.57
C ASP A 463 -14.29 -34.82 2.34
N GLN A 464 -15.49 -34.68 1.79
CA GLN A 464 -15.89 -35.38 0.57
C GLN A 464 -14.98 -35.02 -0.62
N LEU A 465 -14.41 -33.80 -0.66
CA LEU A 465 -13.44 -33.42 -1.68
C LEU A 465 -12.17 -34.26 -1.61
N VAL A 466 -11.66 -34.57 -0.41
CA VAL A 466 -10.45 -35.37 -0.23
C VAL A 466 -10.68 -36.81 -0.68
N ARG A 467 -11.82 -37.42 -0.31
CA ARG A 467 -12.22 -38.75 -0.78
C ARG A 467 -12.35 -38.81 -2.32
N ASN A 468 -13.08 -37.86 -2.91
CA ASN A 468 -13.25 -37.80 -4.37
C ASN A 468 -11.92 -37.59 -5.11
N ALA A 469 -11.02 -36.77 -4.56
CA ALA A 469 -9.69 -36.51 -5.13
C ALA A 469 -8.73 -37.70 -5.00
N LEU A 470 -8.81 -38.46 -3.91
CA LEU A 470 -8.04 -39.70 -3.72
C LEU A 470 -8.43 -40.75 -4.77
N LEU A 471 -9.73 -40.94 -5.00
CA LEU A 471 -10.24 -41.82 -6.06
C LEU A 471 -9.80 -41.33 -7.45
N ALA A 472 -9.92 -40.04 -7.74
CA ALA A 472 -9.43 -39.46 -8.99
C ALA A 472 -7.93 -39.71 -9.22
N LEU A 473 -7.08 -39.44 -8.21
CA LEU A 473 -5.65 -39.71 -8.28
C LEU A 473 -5.34 -41.21 -8.45
N TYR A 474 -6.08 -42.09 -7.77
CA TYR A 474 -5.92 -43.54 -7.92
C TYR A 474 -6.16 -43.98 -9.37
N THR A 475 -7.27 -43.55 -9.99
CA THR A 475 -7.57 -43.85 -11.40
C THR A 475 -6.54 -43.27 -12.39
N ALA A 476 -5.81 -42.23 -11.98
CA ALA A 476 -4.75 -41.62 -12.78
C ALA A 476 -3.42 -42.39 -12.75
N ARG A 477 -3.24 -43.39 -11.88
CA ARG A 477 -2.01 -44.19 -11.78
C ARG A 477 -1.91 -45.25 -12.89
N PRO A 478 -0.69 -45.68 -13.29
CA PRO A 478 -0.48 -46.55 -14.47
C PRO A 478 -1.27 -47.87 -14.47
N GLY A 479 -1.52 -48.47 -13.29
CA GLY A 479 -2.17 -49.78 -13.17
C GLY A 479 -3.68 -49.80 -13.47
N CYS A 480 -4.38 -48.67 -13.42
CA CYS A 480 -5.84 -48.63 -13.52
C CYS A 480 -6.38 -48.57 -14.97
N VAL A 481 -5.51 -48.34 -15.96
CA VAL A 481 -5.94 -47.98 -17.32
C VAL A 481 -6.18 -49.20 -18.23
N LEU A 482 -5.89 -50.44 -17.77
CA LEU A 482 -6.06 -51.66 -18.57
C LEU A 482 -6.71 -52.83 -17.83
N LYS A 483 -8.04 -52.81 -17.71
CA LYS A 483 -8.89 -54.02 -17.82
C LYS A 483 -10.21 -53.69 -18.53
N LYS A 484 -10.24 -53.82 -19.87
CA LYS A 484 -11.51 -54.12 -20.55
C LYS A 484 -11.92 -55.55 -20.14
N PRO A 485 -13.17 -55.82 -19.74
CA PRO A 485 -13.59 -57.17 -19.43
C PRO A 485 -13.62 -58.02 -20.71
N THR A 486 -12.81 -59.08 -20.74
CA THR A 486 -12.79 -60.05 -21.83
C THR A 486 -13.97 -61.02 -21.67
N THR A 487 -15.06 -60.82 -22.40
CA THR A 487 -16.14 -61.80 -22.51
C THR A 487 -15.79 -62.90 -23.52
N PRO A 488 -15.91 -64.20 -23.18
CA PRO A 488 -15.58 -65.28 -24.09
C PRO A 488 -16.77 -65.68 -25.00
N GLY A 489 -16.59 -65.51 -26.32
CA GLY A 489 -17.14 -66.37 -27.39
C GLY A 489 -18.63 -66.31 -27.75
N SER A 490 -18.95 -65.89 -28.98
CA SER A 490 -19.31 -66.84 -30.07
C SER A 490 -19.71 -66.11 -31.38
N SER A 491 -19.49 -66.81 -32.49
CA SER A 491 -19.61 -66.43 -33.91
C SER A 491 -20.94 -65.81 -34.40
N MET A 492 -20.87 -64.80 -35.28
CA MET A 492 -21.20 -64.96 -36.71
C MET A 492 -20.74 -63.74 -37.56
N GLU A 493 -20.62 -63.92 -38.88
CA GLU A 493 -20.12 -62.94 -39.85
C GLU A 493 -21.24 -61.98 -40.33
N GLU A 494 -20.91 -60.70 -40.58
CA GLU A 494 -21.25 -60.02 -41.84
C GLU A 494 -20.50 -58.67 -42.01
N SER A 495 -20.56 -58.10 -43.22
CA SER A 495 -19.58 -57.12 -43.73
C SER A 495 -20.11 -55.69 -43.90
N SER A 496 -19.28 -54.67 -43.65
CA SER A 496 -19.44 -53.32 -44.22
C SER A 496 -18.14 -52.47 -44.14
N PRO A 497 -17.91 -51.50 -45.06
CA PRO A 497 -16.64 -50.78 -45.21
C PRO A 497 -16.48 -49.53 -44.30
N PRO A 498 -15.26 -48.95 -44.19
CA PRO A 498 -14.90 -48.11 -43.05
C PRO A 498 -15.25 -46.62 -43.22
N GLY A 499 -15.85 -46.04 -42.17
CA GLY A 499 -15.98 -44.59 -42.06
C GLY A 499 -17.07 -44.13 -41.10
N HIS A 500 -16.78 -44.14 -39.79
CA HIS A 500 -17.29 -43.17 -38.81
C HIS A 500 -16.60 -43.43 -37.46
N LEU A 501 -15.94 -42.40 -36.90
CA LEU A 501 -15.48 -42.43 -35.51
C LEU A 501 -16.72 -42.42 -34.60
N PRO A 502 -16.86 -43.32 -33.60
CA PRO A 502 -17.99 -43.30 -32.69
C PRO A 502 -17.93 -42.05 -31.79
N PRO A 503 -19.08 -41.44 -31.43
CA PRO A 503 -19.10 -40.28 -30.54
C PRO A 503 -18.64 -40.69 -29.14
N ILE A 504 -17.64 -39.98 -28.61
CA ILE A 504 -17.14 -40.18 -27.25
C ILE A 504 -18.24 -39.75 -26.27
N GLN A 505 -18.69 -40.71 -25.46
CA GLN A 505 -19.80 -40.55 -24.52
C GLN A 505 -19.37 -39.67 -23.32
N ARG A 506 -20.25 -38.79 -22.85
CA ARG A 506 -19.98 -37.90 -21.70
C ARG A 506 -19.58 -38.70 -20.46
N GLN A 507 -18.47 -38.34 -19.82
CA GLN A 507 -18.11 -38.78 -18.48
C GLN A 507 -18.43 -37.68 -17.45
N ASP A 508 -19.72 -37.36 -17.29
CA ASP A 508 -20.23 -36.41 -16.29
C ASP A 508 -20.22 -37.01 -14.85
N SER A 509 -19.44 -38.05 -14.57
CA SER A 509 -19.46 -38.79 -13.30
C SER A 509 -18.12 -39.45 -12.99
N ILE A 510 -17.74 -39.44 -11.71
CA ILE A 510 -16.58 -40.17 -11.19
C ILE A 510 -16.76 -41.67 -11.55
N PRO A 511 -15.76 -42.35 -12.12
CA PRO A 511 -15.88 -43.77 -12.45
C PRO A 511 -16.05 -44.62 -11.19
N HIS A 512 -17.26 -45.15 -10.97
CA HIS A 512 -17.52 -46.17 -9.95
C HIS A 512 -16.91 -47.51 -10.40
N HIS A 513 -15.60 -47.67 -10.19
CA HIS A 513 -14.88 -48.91 -10.46
C HIS A 513 -14.84 -49.81 -9.23
N SER A 514 -15.30 -51.05 -9.38
CA SER A 514 -15.34 -52.10 -8.36
C SER A 514 -13.97 -52.69 -7.97
N GLU A 515 -12.86 -52.04 -8.36
CA GLU A 515 -11.49 -52.38 -7.94
C GLU A 515 -10.89 -51.34 -6.97
N TYR A 516 -11.58 -50.22 -6.70
CA TYR A 516 -11.16 -49.30 -5.64
C TYR A 516 -11.70 -49.78 -4.29
N ASP A 517 -10.81 -50.15 -3.39
CA ASP A 517 -11.15 -50.48 -2.02
C ASP A 517 -11.34 -49.18 -1.21
N GLU A 518 -12.59 -48.71 -1.09
CA GLU A 518 -12.93 -47.55 -0.26
C GLU A 518 -12.49 -47.74 1.21
N GLU A 519 -12.41 -48.99 1.68
CA GLU A 519 -11.90 -49.29 3.01
C GLU A 519 -10.39 -49.05 3.14
N GLU A 520 -9.60 -48.97 2.05
CA GLU A 520 -8.15 -48.75 2.19
C GLU A 520 -7.84 -47.39 2.81
N TRP A 521 -8.55 -46.33 2.37
CA TRP A 521 -8.41 -45.01 2.99
C TRP A 521 -8.95 -44.99 4.41
N ASP A 522 -10.12 -45.59 4.65
CA ASP A 522 -10.73 -45.63 5.99
C ASP A 522 -9.90 -46.51 6.97
N ARG A 523 -9.12 -47.49 6.49
CA ARG A 523 -8.13 -48.26 7.28
C ARG A 523 -6.88 -47.43 7.60
N VAL A 524 -6.29 -46.73 6.61
CA VAL A 524 -5.15 -45.80 6.84
C VAL A 524 -5.55 -44.70 7.83
N TRP A 525 -6.80 -44.25 7.75
CA TRP A 525 -7.39 -43.30 8.67
C TRP A 525 -7.60 -43.86 10.09
N ALA A 526 -8.14 -45.09 10.20
CA ALA A 526 -8.34 -45.77 11.48
C ALA A 526 -7.02 -45.97 12.27
N ASN A 527 -5.90 -46.19 11.56
CA ASN A 527 -4.58 -46.36 12.18
C ASN A 527 -4.14 -45.14 13.01
N VAL A 528 -4.46 -43.90 12.58
CA VAL A 528 -4.14 -42.68 13.35
C VAL A 528 -4.91 -42.66 14.67
N ALA A 529 -6.21 -42.94 14.63
CA ALA A 529 -7.04 -43.01 15.82
C ALA A 529 -6.62 -44.15 16.76
N GLN A 530 -6.28 -45.32 16.22
CA GLN A 530 -5.78 -46.45 16.98
C GLN A 530 -4.43 -46.15 17.65
N SER A 531 -3.51 -45.49 16.94
CA SER A 531 -2.21 -45.08 17.48
C SER A 531 -2.33 -44.07 18.62
N LEU A 532 -3.20 -43.05 18.46
CA LEU A 532 -3.50 -42.09 19.53
C LEU A 532 -4.10 -42.79 20.77
N ASN A 533 -5.05 -43.71 20.57
CA ASN A 533 -5.65 -44.49 21.67
C ASN A 533 -4.61 -45.36 22.40
N CYS A 534 -3.62 -45.93 21.69
CA CYS A 534 -2.51 -46.66 22.30
C CYS A 534 -1.63 -45.73 23.18
N ILE A 535 -1.38 -44.49 22.75
CA ILE A 535 -0.65 -43.49 23.54
C ILE A 535 -1.44 -43.10 24.79
N ILE A 536 -2.75 -42.82 24.66
CA ILE A 536 -3.62 -42.49 25.81
C ILE A 536 -3.59 -43.62 26.84
N ALA A 537 -3.86 -44.86 26.42
CA ALA A 537 -3.84 -46.04 27.29
C ALA A 537 -2.47 -46.31 27.93
N MET A 538 -1.36 -45.96 27.24
CA MET A 538 -0.01 -46.03 27.79
C MET A 538 0.21 -44.98 28.89
N VAL A 539 -0.15 -43.72 28.63
CA VAL A 539 0.00 -42.63 29.60
C VAL A 539 -0.85 -42.88 30.84
N ASP A 540 -2.12 -43.27 30.69
CA ASP A 540 -3.00 -43.60 31.81
C ASP A 540 -2.40 -44.72 32.67
N ARG A 541 -1.83 -45.76 32.04
CA ARG A 541 -1.14 -46.87 32.75
C ARG A 541 0.12 -46.41 33.50
N LEU A 542 0.87 -45.44 32.97
CA LEU A 542 2.04 -44.86 33.63
C LEU A 542 1.62 -44.02 34.85
N LEU A 543 0.57 -43.19 34.72
CA LEU A 543 0.00 -42.39 35.81
C LEU A 543 -0.61 -43.26 36.92
N ASP A 544 -1.27 -44.36 36.57
CA ASP A 544 -1.80 -45.36 37.50
C ASP A 544 -0.68 -46.07 38.28
N LYS A 545 0.41 -46.45 37.60
CA LYS A 545 1.61 -47.05 38.22
C LYS A 545 2.27 -46.07 39.20
N ASP A 546 2.42 -44.81 38.81
CA ASP A 546 3.04 -43.77 39.64
C ASP A 546 2.22 -43.45 40.91
N SER A 547 0.89 -43.39 40.75
CA SER A 547 -0.06 -43.25 41.86
C SER A 547 0.03 -44.43 42.85
N ARG A 548 0.20 -45.66 42.33
CA ARG A 548 0.37 -46.86 43.16
C ARG A 548 1.71 -46.89 43.89
N ASN A 549 2.80 -46.49 43.25
CA ASN A 549 4.13 -46.40 43.89
C ASN A 549 4.19 -45.29 44.95
N SER A 550 3.56 -44.14 44.69
CA SER A 550 3.44 -43.04 45.65
C SER A 550 2.63 -43.43 46.90
N SER A 551 1.65 -44.34 46.75
CA SER A 551 0.81 -44.82 47.85
C SER A 551 1.34 -46.06 48.61
N SER A 552 2.36 -46.75 48.08
CA SER A 552 3.00 -47.90 48.75
C SER A 552 4.19 -47.48 49.62
N SER A 553 4.87 -46.38 49.28
CA SER A 553 6.03 -45.85 50.01
C SER A 553 5.71 -45.43 51.47
N CYS A 554 4.43 -45.17 51.78
CA CYS A 554 3.97 -44.69 53.10
C CYS A 554 3.34 -45.78 54.01
N ARG A 555 3.61 -47.07 53.79
CA ARG A 555 3.06 -48.17 54.62
C ARG A 555 4.06 -48.99 55.46
N ASN A 556 5.38 -48.86 55.29
CA ASN A 556 6.35 -49.60 56.10
C ASN A 556 6.96 -48.75 57.23
N SER A 557 6.21 -48.64 58.32
CA SER A 557 6.72 -48.22 59.65
C SER A 557 5.77 -48.72 60.75
N ASN A 558 5.89 -50.01 61.12
CA ASN A 558 5.64 -50.58 62.46
C ASN A 558 5.48 -52.11 62.45
N SER A 559 6.48 -52.85 62.94
CA SER A 559 6.32 -53.94 63.92
C SER A 559 7.68 -54.51 64.37
N ASN A 560 7.69 -55.12 65.56
CA ASN A 560 8.88 -55.35 66.38
C ASN A 560 9.50 -56.76 66.25
N ILE A 561 10.83 -56.82 66.40
CA ILE A 561 11.63 -57.71 67.27
C ILE A 561 11.12 -59.15 67.52
N GLU A 562 11.88 -60.19 67.10
CA GLU A 562 12.55 -61.19 67.99
C GLU A 562 13.47 -62.16 67.20
N GLU A 563 14.31 -62.92 67.93
CA GLU A 563 15.49 -63.70 67.48
C GLU A 563 15.08 -65.05 66.81
N THR A 564 15.87 -65.79 66.00
CA THR A 564 17.14 -66.50 66.33
C THR A 564 17.74 -67.22 65.07
N GLU A 565 18.95 -67.78 65.17
CA GLU A 565 19.84 -68.36 64.13
C GLU A 565 19.33 -69.52 63.21
N LYS A 566 19.75 -69.54 61.93
CA LYS A 566 20.65 -70.57 61.29
C LYS A 566 20.87 -70.42 59.76
N ASP A 567 22.12 -70.64 59.33
CA ASP A 567 22.72 -70.66 57.96
C ASP A 567 22.50 -71.97 57.16
N PRO A 568 22.99 -72.17 55.89
CA PRO A 568 23.22 -71.29 54.69
C PRO A 568 22.62 -71.98 53.39
N PRO A 569 23.15 -71.98 52.12
CA PRO A 569 24.18 -71.21 51.40
C PRO A 569 23.72 -70.51 50.06
N PRO A 570 24.08 -70.84 48.77
CA PRO A 570 24.51 -69.76 47.84
C PRO A 570 23.86 -69.67 46.43
N SER A 571 24.23 -68.60 45.68
CA SER A 571 24.00 -68.27 44.24
C SER A 571 22.53 -68.08 43.81
N ASP A 572 22.11 -66.96 43.21
CA ASP A 572 22.68 -66.30 42.02
C ASP A 572 22.28 -64.79 41.91
N PRO A 573 22.69 -64.00 40.88
CA PRO A 573 22.81 -62.55 41.00
C PRO A 573 21.48 -61.77 41.00
N ILE A 574 21.42 -60.76 41.88
CA ILE A 574 20.36 -59.76 41.91
C ILE A 574 20.43 -58.90 40.64
N ALA A 575 19.51 -59.14 39.71
CA ALA A 575 19.14 -58.13 38.73
C ALA A 575 18.45 -56.98 39.47
N ALA A 576 19.06 -55.80 39.45
CA ALA A 576 18.44 -54.60 40.01
C ALA A 576 17.10 -54.32 39.28
N PRO A 577 16.08 -53.78 39.98
CA PRO A 577 14.86 -53.35 39.31
C PRO A 577 15.21 -52.22 38.35
N THR A 578 15.11 -52.49 37.05
CA THR A 578 15.20 -51.46 36.03
C THR A 578 14.12 -50.42 36.30
N SER A 579 14.51 -49.19 36.60
CA SER A 579 13.58 -48.07 36.64
C SER A 579 12.98 -47.94 35.25
N GLU A 580 11.70 -48.30 35.08
CA GLU A 580 10.98 -48.18 33.82
C GLU A 580 10.97 -46.71 33.38
N ASN A 581 11.90 -46.34 32.50
CA ASN A 581 11.96 -45.02 31.89
C ASN A 581 10.67 -44.81 31.07
N TRP A 582 9.85 -43.83 31.43
CA TRP A 582 8.58 -43.56 30.74
C TRP A 582 8.80 -43.25 29.25
N TYR A 583 9.95 -42.66 28.92
CA TYR A 583 10.38 -42.38 27.55
C TYR A 583 10.46 -43.66 26.70
N GLU A 584 11.09 -44.73 27.19
CA GLU A 584 11.26 -46.00 26.45
C GLU A 584 9.92 -46.67 26.10
N GLN A 585 8.89 -46.51 26.95
CA GLN A 585 7.55 -47.05 26.69
C GLN A 585 6.70 -46.20 25.74
N LEU A 586 6.90 -44.87 25.72
CA LEU A 586 6.13 -43.95 24.88
C LEU A 586 6.79 -43.68 23.52
N TYR A 587 8.11 -43.75 23.42
CA TYR A 587 8.87 -43.44 22.20
C TYR A 587 8.39 -44.26 20.98
N PRO A 588 8.27 -45.60 21.02
CA PRO A 588 7.79 -46.36 19.87
C PRO A 588 6.39 -45.96 19.41
N LEU A 589 5.48 -45.69 20.36
CA LEU A 589 4.09 -45.30 20.07
C LEU A 589 4.01 -43.92 19.42
N VAL A 590 4.83 -42.97 19.90
CA VAL A 590 4.92 -41.62 19.32
C VAL A 590 5.51 -41.66 17.90
N ILE A 591 6.51 -42.51 17.65
CA ILE A 591 7.02 -42.73 16.29
C ILE A 591 5.93 -43.32 15.39
N THR A 592 5.20 -44.36 15.84
CA THR A 592 4.09 -44.93 15.07
C THR A 592 2.99 -43.90 14.78
N LEU A 593 2.65 -43.01 15.72
CA LEU A 593 1.69 -41.93 15.47
C LEU A 593 2.20 -40.98 14.37
N LYS A 594 3.47 -40.56 14.47
CA LYS A 594 4.12 -39.69 13.47
C LYS A 594 4.13 -40.35 12.07
N GLU A 595 4.40 -41.65 11.98
CA GLU A 595 4.36 -42.42 10.73
C GLU A 595 2.95 -42.55 10.14
N CYS A 596 1.95 -42.95 10.95
CA CYS A 596 0.55 -43.05 10.50
C CYS A 596 0.02 -41.69 10.02
N MET A 597 0.36 -40.61 10.72
CA MET A 597 0.02 -39.26 10.31
C MET A 597 0.72 -38.83 9.03
N ALA A 598 2.01 -39.13 8.88
CA ALA A 598 2.77 -38.80 7.67
C ALA A 598 2.15 -39.44 6.42
N GLU A 599 1.67 -40.69 6.51
CA GLU A 599 1.00 -41.38 5.40
C GLU A 599 -0.35 -40.71 5.04
N VAL A 600 -1.17 -40.37 6.03
CA VAL A 600 -2.43 -39.61 5.83
C VAL A 600 -2.15 -38.25 5.19
N VAL A 601 -1.16 -37.52 5.72
CA VAL A 601 -0.70 -36.23 5.20
C VAL A 601 -0.23 -36.35 3.75
N ASN A 602 0.59 -37.36 3.43
CA ASN A 602 1.15 -37.58 2.11
C ASN A 602 0.04 -37.86 1.08
N ARG A 603 -0.88 -38.79 1.38
CA ARG A 603 -2.03 -39.09 0.52
C ARG A 603 -2.94 -37.87 0.32
N ALA A 604 -3.24 -37.12 1.39
CA ALA A 604 -4.04 -35.90 1.30
C ALA A 604 -3.34 -34.78 0.50
N LYS A 605 -2.03 -34.56 0.72
CA LYS A 605 -1.21 -33.64 -0.09
C LYS A 605 -1.27 -34.02 -1.57
N GLN A 606 -0.95 -35.28 -1.91
CA GLN A 606 -0.95 -35.74 -3.29
C GLN A 606 -2.33 -35.60 -3.96
N SER A 607 -3.43 -35.96 -3.28
CA SER A 607 -4.77 -35.85 -3.87
C SER A 607 -5.20 -34.40 -4.10
N MET A 608 -4.94 -33.49 -3.15
CA MET A 608 -5.21 -32.06 -3.34
C MET A 608 -4.33 -31.44 -4.42
N THR A 609 -3.04 -31.79 -4.47
CA THR A 609 -2.15 -31.36 -5.56
C THR A 609 -2.60 -31.88 -6.92
N PHE A 610 -3.22 -33.06 -7.00
CA PHE A 610 -3.81 -33.59 -8.24
C PHE A 610 -5.09 -32.84 -8.67
N VAL A 611 -5.86 -32.29 -7.72
CA VAL A 611 -6.95 -31.34 -8.02
C VAL A 611 -6.37 -30.03 -8.60
N LEU A 612 -5.29 -29.51 -8.02
CA LEU A 612 -4.64 -28.28 -8.51
C LEU A 612 -3.95 -28.47 -9.87
N LEU A 613 -3.39 -29.66 -10.14
CA LEU A 613 -2.88 -30.02 -11.47
C LEU A 613 -4.00 -29.90 -12.53
N GLN A 614 -5.21 -30.35 -12.22
CA GLN A 614 -6.36 -30.26 -13.13
C GLN A 614 -6.91 -28.84 -13.27
N GLU A 615 -6.85 -28.01 -12.21
CA GLU A 615 -7.16 -26.58 -12.28
C GLU A 615 -6.23 -25.86 -13.27
N LEU A 616 -4.93 -26.13 -13.21
CA LEU A 616 -3.91 -25.54 -14.10
C LEU A 616 -3.98 -26.10 -15.53
N ALA A 617 -4.28 -27.40 -15.69
CA ALA A 617 -4.41 -28.09 -16.97
C ALA A 617 -5.44 -27.44 -17.92
N CYS A 618 -6.56 -26.98 -17.37
CA CYS A 618 -7.61 -26.32 -18.13
C CYS A 618 -7.13 -24.93 -18.59
N SER A 619 -7.11 -24.70 -19.92
CA SER A 619 -6.78 -23.39 -20.53
C SER A 619 -5.45 -22.77 -20.04
N LEU A 620 -4.42 -23.63 -19.96
CA LEU A 620 -3.13 -23.37 -19.33
C LEU A 620 -2.46 -22.01 -19.66
N PRO A 621 -2.28 -21.60 -20.94
CA PRO A 621 -1.60 -20.33 -21.24
C PRO A 621 -2.42 -19.10 -20.79
N GLN A 622 -3.75 -19.19 -20.84
CA GLN A 622 -4.64 -18.11 -20.43
C GLN A 622 -4.65 -17.96 -18.91
N CYS A 623 -4.74 -19.08 -18.18
CA CYS A 623 -4.71 -19.11 -16.70
C CYS A 623 -3.45 -18.39 -16.15
N LEU A 624 -2.30 -18.72 -16.72
CA LEU A 624 -0.99 -18.18 -16.33
C LEU A 624 -0.86 -16.68 -16.63
N MET A 625 -1.31 -16.23 -17.81
CA MET A 625 -1.34 -14.79 -18.14
C MET A 625 -2.32 -13.99 -17.27
N LEU A 626 -3.46 -14.57 -16.89
CA LEU A 626 -4.40 -13.91 -15.96
C LEU A 626 -3.85 -13.83 -14.54
N THR A 627 -3.12 -14.85 -14.10
CA THR A 627 -2.39 -14.84 -12.83
C THR A 627 -1.36 -13.71 -12.81
N LEU A 628 -0.53 -13.60 -13.86
CA LEU A 628 0.43 -12.51 -14.01
C LEU A 628 -0.27 -11.14 -13.98
N ARG A 629 -1.35 -10.97 -14.74
CA ARG A 629 -2.13 -9.71 -14.78
C ARG A 629 -2.66 -9.32 -13.41
N ARG A 630 -3.18 -10.28 -12.65
CA ARG A 630 -3.66 -10.07 -11.28
C ARG A 630 -2.54 -9.71 -10.32
N ASP A 631 -1.42 -10.43 -10.38
CA ASP A 631 -0.23 -10.20 -9.56
C ASP A 631 0.40 -8.81 -9.81
N VAL A 632 0.46 -8.36 -11.07
CA VAL A 632 0.87 -7.01 -11.48
C VAL A 632 -0.01 -5.94 -10.86
N VAL A 633 -1.33 -6.04 -11.06
CA VAL A 633 -2.29 -5.01 -10.62
C VAL A 633 -2.38 -4.99 -9.09
N PHE A 634 -2.34 -6.15 -8.44
CA PHE A 634 -2.26 -6.27 -6.98
C PHE A 634 -0.98 -5.64 -6.42
N SER A 635 0.19 -5.90 -7.01
CA SER A 635 1.47 -5.29 -6.61
C SER A 635 1.42 -3.76 -6.65
N GLN A 636 0.89 -3.18 -7.74
CA GLN A 636 0.72 -1.73 -7.88
C GLN A 636 -0.22 -1.16 -6.79
N ALA A 637 -1.34 -1.83 -6.53
CA ALA A 637 -2.31 -1.42 -5.51
C ALA A 637 -1.75 -1.54 -4.08
N LEU A 638 -1.05 -2.63 -3.78
CA LEU A 638 -0.46 -2.92 -2.46
C LEU A 638 0.64 -1.91 -2.11
N ALA A 639 1.52 -1.57 -3.06
CA ALA A 639 2.55 -0.55 -2.85
C ALA A 639 1.96 0.80 -2.43
N GLY A 640 0.83 1.19 -3.03
CA GLY A 640 0.04 2.34 -2.60
C GLY A 640 -0.54 2.17 -1.21
N LEU A 641 -1.24 1.06 -0.94
CA LEU A 641 -1.86 0.76 0.35
C LEU A 641 -0.86 0.80 1.52
N VAL A 642 0.29 0.13 1.40
CA VAL A 642 1.30 0.08 2.46
C VAL A 642 1.88 1.47 2.73
N CYS A 643 2.07 2.29 1.69
CA CYS A 643 2.44 3.69 1.86
C CYS A 643 1.37 4.45 2.66
N GLY A 644 0.11 4.42 2.22
CA GLY A 644 -0.99 5.08 2.92
C GLY A 644 -1.16 4.63 4.38
N PHE A 645 -1.00 3.34 4.66
CA PHE A 645 -1.07 2.80 6.02
C PHE A 645 0.05 3.33 6.91
N ILE A 646 1.30 3.34 6.42
CA ILE A 646 2.44 3.85 7.19
C ILE A 646 2.30 5.35 7.48
N ILE A 647 1.82 6.15 6.52
CA ILE A 647 1.56 7.58 6.73
C ILE A 647 0.45 7.78 7.76
N LYS A 648 -0.72 7.13 7.60
CA LYS A 648 -1.85 7.31 8.53
C LYS A 648 -1.54 6.79 9.93
N LEU A 649 -0.78 5.70 10.05
CA LEU A 649 -0.24 5.24 11.32
C LEU A 649 0.63 6.35 11.92
N HIS A 650 1.68 6.80 11.21
CA HIS A 650 2.60 7.83 11.70
C HIS A 650 1.89 9.10 12.18
N THR A 651 0.90 9.61 11.42
CA THR A 651 0.17 10.84 11.77
C THR A 651 -0.87 10.67 12.88
N SER A 652 -1.23 9.43 13.23
CA SER A 652 -2.27 9.12 14.23
C SER A 652 -1.77 8.26 15.39
N LEU A 653 -0.46 8.03 15.51
CA LEU A 653 0.18 7.22 16.56
C LEU A 653 -0.07 7.74 17.98
N HIS A 654 -0.42 9.03 18.13
CA HIS A 654 -0.70 9.67 19.41
C HIS A 654 -2.20 9.79 19.73
N ASP A 655 -3.09 9.38 18.81
CA ASP A 655 -4.53 9.36 19.05
C ASP A 655 -4.95 7.99 19.62
N PRO A 656 -5.36 7.90 20.90
CA PRO A 656 -5.82 6.65 21.50
C PRO A 656 -7.12 6.14 20.87
N GLY A 657 -7.98 7.03 20.34
CA GLY A 657 -9.21 6.66 19.65
C GLY A 657 -8.93 5.96 18.32
N PHE A 658 -7.99 6.50 17.52
CA PHE A 658 -7.46 5.83 16.33
C PHE A 658 -6.83 4.47 16.65
N LEU A 659 -5.97 4.39 17.68
CA LEU A 659 -5.34 3.12 18.07
C LEU A 659 -6.36 2.08 18.54
N GLN A 660 -7.44 2.51 19.20
CA GLN A 660 -8.58 1.66 19.54
C GLN A 660 -9.31 1.16 18.29
N GLN A 661 -9.70 2.07 17.39
CA GLN A 661 -10.33 1.74 16.11
C GLN A 661 -9.49 0.75 15.30
N LEU A 662 -8.18 0.99 15.18
CA LEU A 662 -7.24 0.23 14.38
C LEU A 662 -7.23 -1.27 14.75
N HIS A 663 -7.31 -1.61 16.04
CA HIS A 663 -7.27 -2.99 16.50
C HIS A 663 -8.65 -3.59 16.83
N MET A 664 -9.71 -2.80 17.05
CA MET A 664 -11.07 -3.30 17.28
C MET A 664 -11.88 -3.47 15.98
N VAL A 665 -11.72 -2.54 15.05
CA VAL A 665 -12.50 -2.42 13.80
C VAL A 665 -11.61 -2.63 12.57
N GLY A 666 -10.44 -2.01 12.53
CA GLY A 666 -9.62 -1.86 11.32
C GLY A 666 -9.83 -0.50 10.64
N LEU A 667 -9.22 -0.29 9.46
CA LEU A 667 -9.26 0.99 8.74
C LEU A 667 -10.01 0.90 7.41
N VAL A 668 -10.86 1.88 7.10
CA VAL A 668 -11.39 2.09 5.75
C VAL A 668 -10.35 2.76 4.85
N VAL A 669 -10.26 2.29 3.60
CA VAL A 669 -9.33 2.82 2.60
C VAL A 669 -10.12 3.20 1.35
N GLN A 670 -10.33 4.49 1.13
CA GLN A 670 -11.21 4.97 0.07
C GLN A 670 -10.41 5.48 -1.13
N TYR A 671 -10.57 4.76 -2.24
CA TYR A 671 -10.04 5.08 -3.56
C TYR A 671 -11.07 5.86 -4.37
N GLU A 672 -10.67 7.04 -4.84
CA GLU A 672 -11.34 7.79 -5.88
C GLU A 672 -10.76 7.42 -7.24
N GLY A 673 -11.61 6.88 -8.12
CA GLY A 673 -11.30 6.64 -9.52
C GLY A 673 -11.82 7.77 -10.41
N LEU A 674 -10.94 8.35 -11.24
CA LEU A 674 -11.27 9.39 -12.21
C LEU A 674 -11.34 8.85 -13.66
N LEU A 675 -11.39 7.52 -13.83
CA LEU A 675 -11.33 6.83 -15.13
C LEU A 675 -12.67 6.91 -15.86
N SER A 676 -12.63 7.12 -17.17
CA SER A 676 -13.83 7.04 -18.01
C SER A 676 -14.18 5.59 -18.39
N THR A 677 -15.47 5.28 -18.55
CA THR A 677 -15.94 3.97 -19.04
C THR A 677 -15.81 3.82 -20.55
N TYR A 678 -14.76 4.37 -21.16
CA TYR A 678 -14.55 4.41 -22.61
C TYR A 678 -13.15 3.93 -23.01
N SER A 679 -13.03 3.38 -24.23
CA SER A 679 -11.77 3.00 -24.88
C SER A 679 -10.88 2.09 -24.00
N GLU A 680 -9.65 2.50 -23.68
CA GLU A 680 -8.75 1.75 -22.79
C GLU A 680 -9.10 1.92 -21.30
N GLU A 681 -9.68 3.05 -20.89
CA GLU A 681 -9.89 3.37 -19.48
C GLU A 681 -10.94 2.47 -18.80
N ILE A 682 -11.91 1.94 -19.56
CA ILE A 682 -12.81 0.89 -19.05
C ILE A 682 -12.05 -0.41 -18.71
N GLY A 683 -11.06 -0.81 -19.52
CA GLY A 683 -10.22 -1.96 -19.21
C GLY A 683 -9.28 -1.70 -18.02
N MET A 684 -8.79 -0.46 -17.87
CA MET A 684 -8.04 -0.05 -16.68
C MET A 684 -8.92 -0.07 -15.41
N LEU A 685 -10.21 0.30 -15.52
CA LEU A 685 -11.16 0.22 -14.41
C LEU A 685 -11.49 -1.24 -14.04
N GLU A 686 -11.57 -2.14 -15.03
CA GLU A 686 -11.72 -3.58 -14.82
C GLU A 686 -10.49 -4.25 -14.17
N ASP A 687 -9.29 -3.74 -14.41
CA ASP A 687 -8.07 -4.12 -13.66
C ASP A 687 -8.15 -3.58 -12.23
N MET A 688 -8.25 -2.26 -12.09
CA MET A 688 -8.22 -1.52 -10.82
C MET A 688 -9.26 -2.02 -9.81
N ALA A 689 -10.49 -2.33 -10.25
CA ALA A 689 -11.54 -2.83 -9.37
C ALA A 689 -11.19 -4.20 -8.75
N VAL A 690 -10.56 -5.10 -9.52
CA VAL A 690 -10.13 -6.41 -8.99
C VAL A 690 -8.93 -6.23 -8.07
N GLY A 691 -7.92 -5.45 -8.47
CA GLY A 691 -6.73 -5.20 -7.67
C GLY A 691 -7.02 -4.58 -6.32
N ILE A 692 -7.94 -3.61 -6.26
CA ILE A 692 -8.38 -2.98 -5.00
C ILE A 692 -9.24 -3.94 -4.18
N SER A 693 -10.12 -4.74 -4.79
CA SER A 693 -10.90 -5.75 -4.05
C SER A 693 -9.99 -6.81 -3.41
N ASP A 694 -8.88 -7.19 -4.06
CA ASP A 694 -7.91 -8.15 -3.53
C ASP A 694 -7.11 -7.61 -2.34
N LEU A 695 -7.09 -6.30 -2.09
CA LEU A 695 -6.43 -5.73 -0.90
C LEU A 695 -7.09 -6.17 0.42
N LYS A 696 -8.33 -6.68 0.40
CA LYS A 696 -8.97 -7.30 1.58
C LYS A 696 -8.25 -8.56 2.09
N LYS A 697 -7.38 -9.15 1.27
CA LYS A 697 -6.51 -10.29 1.63
C LYS A 697 -5.29 -9.88 2.46
N VAL A 698 -5.09 -8.58 2.66
CA VAL A 698 -3.93 -7.99 3.33
C VAL A 698 -4.29 -7.69 4.79
N ALA A 699 -3.44 -8.14 5.70
CA ALA A 699 -3.43 -7.70 7.09
C ALA A 699 -2.11 -7.00 7.40
N PHE A 700 -2.15 -6.06 8.35
CA PHE A 700 -0.97 -5.40 8.88
C PHE A 700 -0.64 -5.95 10.27
N LYS A 701 0.65 -6.02 10.59
CA LYS A 701 1.15 -6.37 11.90
C LYS A 701 2.23 -5.35 12.26
N ILE A 702 2.13 -4.74 13.43
CA ILE A 702 3.14 -3.79 13.89
C ILE A 702 4.18 -4.56 14.71
N VAL A 703 5.45 -4.32 14.46
CA VAL A 703 6.58 -5.01 15.11
C VAL A 703 7.66 -4.03 15.54
N GLU A 704 8.41 -4.38 16.57
CA GLU A 704 9.57 -3.61 17.00
C GLU A 704 10.74 -3.76 16.02
N ALA A 705 11.37 -2.66 15.65
CA ALA A 705 12.55 -2.63 14.79
C ALA A 705 13.79 -3.13 15.53
N LYS A 706 14.26 -4.34 15.19
CA LYS A 706 15.49 -4.95 15.76
C LYS A 706 16.80 -4.32 15.27
N SER A 707 16.72 -3.41 14.30
CA SER A 707 17.85 -2.74 13.65
C SER A 707 17.39 -1.41 13.06
N ASN A 708 18.32 -0.61 12.51
CA ASN A 708 18.01 0.65 11.83
C ASN A 708 17.34 0.48 10.44
N ASP A 709 16.82 -0.71 10.12
CA ASP A 709 16.00 -0.95 8.93
C ASP A 709 14.51 -0.85 9.28
N PHE A 710 13.87 0.22 8.80
CA PHE A 710 12.45 0.51 9.01
C PHE A 710 11.56 0.16 7.80
N LEU A 711 12.11 -0.48 6.76
CA LEU A 711 11.31 -0.86 5.58
C LEU A 711 10.35 -2.01 5.94
N PRO A 712 9.08 -1.96 5.48
CA PRO A 712 8.07 -2.97 5.81
C PRO A 712 8.39 -4.31 5.12
N ALA A 713 8.27 -5.41 5.85
CA ALA A 713 8.44 -6.75 5.26
C ALA A 713 7.10 -7.31 4.79
N VAL A 714 7.09 -8.01 3.64
CA VAL A 714 5.90 -8.70 3.14
C VAL A 714 6.04 -10.19 3.40
N THR A 715 5.02 -10.81 3.97
CA THR A 715 4.96 -12.26 4.20
C THR A 715 3.60 -12.83 3.78
N GLY A 716 3.48 -14.15 3.69
CA GLY A 716 2.23 -14.84 3.35
C GLY A 716 2.23 -15.49 1.97
N ARG A 717 1.06 -15.52 1.33
CA ARG A 717 0.73 -16.19 0.06
C ARG A 717 -0.30 -15.35 -0.72
N ARG A 718 -0.56 -15.67 -1.99
CA ARG A 718 -1.54 -14.94 -2.85
C ARG A 718 -2.96 -14.82 -2.28
N GLU A 719 -3.37 -15.70 -1.38
CA GLU A 719 -4.68 -15.64 -0.71
C GLU A 719 -4.69 -14.91 0.64
N HIS A 720 -3.52 -14.70 1.26
CA HIS A 720 -3.40 -13.99 2.53
C HIS A 720 -1.98 -13.42 2.72
N TYR A 721 -1.88 -12.10 2.75
CA TYR A 721 -0.61 -11.37 2.95
C TYR A 721 -0.59 -10.71 4.33
N VAL A 722 0.57 -10.75 5.00
CA VAL A 722 0.82 -10.02 6.24
C VAL A 722 1.98 -9.05 6.02
N ILE A 723 1.71 -7.76 6.21
CA ILE A 723 2.69 -6.68 6.10
C ILE A 723 3.19 -6.35 7.51
N GLU A 724 4.48 -6.58 7.76
CA GLU A 724 5.11 -6.23 9.03
C GLU A 724 5.67 -4.80 8.96
N VAL A 725 5.04 -3.88 9.69
CA VAL A 725 5.47 -2.46 9.81
C VAL A 725 6.35 -2.32 11.05
N LYS A 726 7.62 -1.95 10.83
CA LYS A 726 8.65 -1.85 11.88
C LYS A 726 8.64 -0.45 12.52
N LEU A 727 8.42 -0.37 13.83
CA LEU A 727 8.51 0.90 14.58
C LEU A 727 9.76 0.94 15.48
N PRO A 728 10.37 2.12 15.72
CA PRO A 728 11.38 2.31 16.76
C PRO A 728 10.85 1.89 18.14
N ALA A 729 11.71 1.28 18.98
CA ALA A 729 11.34 0.75 20.30
C ALA A 729 10.50 1.72 21.16
N ARG A 730 10.96 2.98 21.31
CA ARG A 730 10.25 4.03 22.06
C ARG A 730 8.83 4.29 21.58
N VAL A 731 8.57 4.16 20.29
CA VAL A 731 7.26 4.37 19.68
C VAL A 731 6.41 3.09 19.81
N PHE A 732 7.05 1.92 19.67
CA PHE A 732 6.40 0.62 19.85
C PHE A 732 5.88 0.42 21.28
N GLU A 733 6.62 0.87 22.29
CA GLU A 733 6.22 0.80 23.72
C GLU A 733 4.88 1.49 24.00
N LEU A 734 4.58 2.59 23.30
CA LEU A 734 3.35 3.39 23.46
C LEU A 734 2.07 2.70 22.95
N LEU A 735 2.19 1.63 22.16
CA LEU A 735 1.05 0.97 21.54
C LEU A 735 0.20 0.17 22.57
N PRO A 736 -1.10 -0.06 22.30
CA PRO A 736 -1.94 -0.99 23.05
C PRO A 736 -1.33 -2.40 23.11
N LEU A 737 -1.62 -3.14 24.18
CA LEU A 737 -1.04 -4.47 24.42
C LEU A 737 -1.38 -5.45 23.29
N GLU A 738 -2.61 -5.40 22.79
CA GLU A 738 -3.13 -6.22 21.70
C GLU A 738 -2.31 -6.05 20.43
N ILE A 739 -1.89 -4.82 20.12
CA ILE A 739 -1.05 -4.52 18.96
C ILE A 739 0.38 -5.03 19.19
N LYS A 740 0.92 -4.87 20.41
CA LYS A 740 2.27 -5.34 20.79
C LYS A 740 2.38 -6.87 20.79
N GLU A 741 1.30 -7.57 21.15
CA GLU A 741 1.17 -9.04 21.03
C GLU A 741 1.06 -9.52 19.57
N GLY A 742 1.02 -8.61 18.59
CA GLY A 742 1.06 -8.94 17.18
C GLY A 742 -0.31 -9.22 16.55
N LYS A 743 -1.39 -8.69 17.13
CA LYS A 743 -2.74 -8.77 16.55
C LYS A 743 -2.75 -8.23 15.12
N LEU A 744 -3.39 -8.99 14.22
CA LEU A 744 -3.56 -8.61 12.82
C LEU A 744 -4.58 -7.45 12.70
N LEU A 745 -4.17 -6.43 11.97
CA LEU A 745 -4.92 -5.19 11.74
C LEU A 745 -5.48 -5.23 10.31
N HIS A 746 -6.79 -5.11 10.17
CA HIS A 746 -7.48 -5.28 8.88
C HIS A 746 -7.75 -3.95 8.19
N VAL A 747 -7.81 -3.99 6.85
CA VAL A 747 -8.18 -2.86 6.01
C VAL A 747 -9.39 -3.18 5.13
N TYR A 748 -10.22 -2.17 4.91
CA TYR A 748 -11.47 -2.25 4.16
C TYR A 748 -11.39 -1.34 2.93
N PRO A 749 -10.86 -1.85 1.80
CA PRO A 749 -10.72 -1.08 0.58
C PRO A 749 -12.09 -0.85 -0.08
N VAL A 750 -12.39 0.41 -0.42
CA VAL A 750 -13.60 0.80 -1.17
C VAL A 750 -13.23 1.71 -2.34
N LEU A 751 -13.79 1.44 -3.52
CA LEU A 751 -13.57 2.17 -4.76
C LEU A 751 -14.85 2.89 -5.22
N PHE A 752 -14.79 4.22 -5.34
CA PHE A 752 -15.80 5.00 -6.03
C PHE A 752 -15.20 5.64 -7.28
N ASN A 753 -15.74 5.34 -8.46
CA ASN A 753 -15.28 5.88 -9.73
C ASN A 753 -16.30 6.83 -10.35
N VAL A 754 -15.84 7.98 -10.83
CA VAL A 754 -16.59 8.90 -11.69
C VAL A 754 -15.65 9.42 -12.78
N GLY A 755 -15.91 9.11 -14.05
CA GLY A 755 -15.07 9.56 -15.16
C GLY A 755 -15.09 11.09 -15.34
N ILE A 756 -13.94 11.76 -15.21
CA ILE A 756 -13.84 13.22 -15.44
C ILE A 756 -12.93 13.54 -16.63
N ASN A 757 -13.42 13.27 -17.83
CA ASN A 757 -12.81 13.70 -19.11
C ASN A 757 -13.88 13.82 -20.22
N GLU A 758 -13.49 14.21 -21.43
CA GLU A 758 -14.39 14.23 -22.60
C GLU A 758 -14.87 12.84 -23.01
N GLN A 759 -14.04 11.82 -22.84
CA GLN A 759 -14.37 10.43 -23.17
C GLN A 759 -15.52 9.87 -22.30
N GLN A 760 -15.65 10.32 -21.05
CA GLN A 760 -16.83 10.03 -20.23
C GLN A 760 -18.08 10.73 -20.77
N THR A 761 -17.96 11.96 -21.30
CA THR A 761 -19.10 12.61 -21.96
C THR A 761 -19.57 11.82 -23.18
N LEU A 762 -18.66 11.14 -23.89
CA LEU A 762 -19.01 10.21 -24.97
C LEU A 762 -19.64 8.93 -24.42
N ALA A 763 -19.10 8.34 -23.35
CA ALA A 763 -19.68 7.16 -22.71
C ALA A 763 -21.11 7.41 -22.20
N GLU A 764 -21.38 8.53 -21.53
CA GLU A 764 -22.72 8.91 -21.03
C GLU A 764 -23.73 9.26 -22.13
N ARG A 765 -23.29 9.45 -23.38
CA ARG A 765 -24.15 9.77 -24.53
C ARG A 765 -24.35 8.58 -25.47
N PHE A 766 -23.35 7.74 -25.63
CA PHE A 766 -23.27 6.72 -26.68
C PHE A 766 -22.66 5.38 -26.24
N GLY A 767 -22.11 5.30 -25.04
CA GLY A 767 -21.44 4.11 -24.51
C GLY A 767 -22.21 3.49 -23.35
N ASP A 768 -21.52 2.64 -22.60
CA ASP A 768 -22.04 1.98 -21.40
C ASP A 768 -21.35 2.55 -20.15
N VAL A 769 -22.14 2.79 -19.11
CA VAL A 769 -21.69 3.23 -17.78
C VAL A 769 -22.01 2.21 -16.69
N SER A 770 -22.65 1.08 -17.03
CA SER A 770 -23.10 0.04 -16.10
C SER A 770 -21.98 -0.50 -15.20
N LEU A 771 -20.75 -0.62 -15.72
CA LEU A 771 -19.59 -1.04 -14.93
C LEU A 771 -19.30 -0.05 -13.78
N GLN A 772 -19.40 1.26 -14.04
CA GLN A 772 -19.17 2.28 -13.01
C GLN A 772 -20.32 2.28 -11.99
N GLU A 773 -21.57 2.15 -12.44
CA GLU A 773 -22.74 2.03 -11.56
C GLU A 773 -22.62 0.79 -10.66
N SER A 774 -22.27 -0.37 -11.22
CA SER A 774 -22.04 -1.65 -10.51
C SER A 774 -20.93 -1.52 -9.46
N ILE A 775 -19.76 -0.97 -9.85
CA ILE A 775 -18.64 -0.77 -8.92
C ILE A 775 -19.06 0.17 -7.77
N ASN A 776 -19.70 1.29 -8.06
CA ASN A 776 -20.09 2.25 -7.02
C ASN A 776 -21.16 1.68 -6.08
N GLN A 777 -22.09 0.86 -6.58
CA GLN A 777 -23.10 0.18 -5.76
C GLN A 777 -22.47 -0.90 -4.86
N GLU A 778 -21.61 -1.77 -5.44
CA GLU A 778 -20.86 -2.79 -4.69
C GLU A 778 -20.04 -2.17 -3.54
N ASN A 779 -19.35 -1.06 -3.82
CA ASN A 779 -18.48 -0.40 -2.84
C ASN A 779 -19.25 0.46 -1.82
N PHE A 780 -20.45 0.96 -2.17
CA PHE A 780 -21.36 1.56 -1.20
C PHE A 780 -21.79 0.52 -0.14
N GLU A 781 -22.10 -0.71 -0.55
CA GLU A 781 -22.53 -1.77 0.37
C GLU A 781 -21.41 -2.16 1.35
N LEU A 782 -20.18 -2.31 0.85
CA LEU A 782 -18.98 -2.51 1.68
C LEU A 782 -18.74 -1.36 2.67
N LEU A 783 -18.87 -0.10 2.22
CA LEU A 783 -18.71 1.06 3.10
C LEU A 783 -19.80 1.09 4.19
N ARG A 784 -21.06 0.77 3.84
CA ARG A 784 -22.18 0.69 4.78
C ARG A 784 -21.96 -0.39 5.83
N GLU A 785 -21.44 -1.55 5.46
CA GLU A 785 -21.09 -2.64 6.38
C GLU A 785 -19.97 -2.22 7.34
N TYR A 786 -18.91 -1.58 6.84
CA TYR A 786 -17.85 -1.02 7.69
C TYR A 786 -18.39 0.03 8.66
N CYS A 787 -19.24 0.95 8.21
CA CYS A 787 -19.82 1.98 9.07
C CYS A 787 -20.70 1.39 10.17
N LYS A 788 -21.44 0.32 9.86
CA LYS A 788 -22.20 -0.44 10.86
C LYS A 788 -21.26 -1.06 11.90
N LEU A 789 -20.21 -1.77 11.46
CA LEU A 789 -19.23 -2.39 12.33
C LEU A 789 -18.50 -1.38 13.23
N PHE A 790 -18.19 -0.19 12.70
CA PHE A 790 -17.61 0.92 13.45
C PHE A 790 -18.56 1.37 14.57
N THR A 791 -19.81 1.69 14.25
CA THR A 791 -20.82 2.16 15.21
C THR A 791 -21.19 1.10 16.26
N GLU A 792 -21.06 -0.19 15.94
CA GLU A 792 -21.30 -1.29 16.90
C GLU A 792 -20.14 -1.49 17.89
N LYS A 793 -18.92 -1.10 17.54
CA LYS A 793 -17.69 -1.39 18.32
C LYS A 793 -17.03 -0.18 18.97
N MET A 794 -17.25 1.02 18.43
CA MET A 794 -16.64 2.25 18.92
C MET A 794 -17.62 3.05 19.78
N PRO A 795 -17.15 3.72 20.86
CA PRO A 795 -17.94 4.72 21.56
C PRO A 795 -18.50 5.81 20.61
N PRO A 796 -19.67 6.40 20.93
CA PRO A 796 -20.26 7.47 20.10
C PRO A 796 -19.36 8.71 20.01
N ASP A 797 -18.53 8.96 21.02
CA ASP A 797 -17.59 10.08 21.07
C ASP A 797 -16.29 9.85 20.25
N SER A 798 -16.13 8.69 19.61
CA SER A 798 -14.92 8.33 18.84
C SER A 798 -14.89 8.85 17.40
N LEU A 799 -15.89 9.62 16.97
CA LEU A 799 -15.90 10.28 15.67
C LEU A 799 -15.13 11.61 15.73
N HIS A 800 -14.37 11.93 14.68
CA HIS A 800 -13.75 13.25 14.56
C HIS A 800 -14.84 14.34 14.41
N ASN A 801 -14.79 15.34 15.30
CA ASN A 801 -15.62 16.55 15.24
C ASN A 801 -15.17 17.50 14.11
N PHE A 802 -15.37 17.08 12.84
CA PHE A 802 -15.36 17.98 11.68
C PHE A 802 -16.50 19.00 11.81
N GLN A 803 -16.22 20.27 11.55
CA GLN A 803 -16.94 21.42 12.11
C GLN A 803 -18.22 21.83 11.32
N GLU A 804 -18.97 20.90 10.73
CA GLU A 804 -20.36 21.19 10.32
C GLU A 804 -21.34 19.99 10.24
N GLN A 805 -22.46 20.15 10.97
CA GLN A 805 -23.83 19.60 10.94
C GLN A 805 -24.23 18.21 10.41
N ASN A 806 -23.41 17.43 9.70
CA ASN A 806 -23.86 16.15 9.12
C ASN A 806 -23.43 14.92 9.95
N ASP A 807 -24.42 14.23 10.53
CA ASP A 807 -24.32 12.87 11.06
C ASP A 807 -23.78 11.89 9.99
N LEU A 808 -22.93 10.95 10.39
CA LEU A 808 -22.40 9.87 9.56
C LEU A 808 -23.53 9.13 8.83
N LYS A 809 -24.67 8.90 9.51
CA LYS A 809 -25.86 8.29 8.92
C LYS A 809 -26.42 9.11 7.76
N GLY A 810 -26.55 10.43 7.94
CA GLY A 810 -27.02 11.34 6.89
C GLY A 810 -26.07 11.40 5.69
N LEU A 811 -24.76 11.37 5.93
CA LEU A 811 -23.77 11.30 4.84
C LEU A 811 -23.90 9.98 4.04
N LEU A 812 -24.10 8.84 4.71
CA LEU A 812 -24.31 7.54 4.06
C LEU A 812 -25.64 7.50 3.27
N GLU A 813 -26.72 8.06 3.80
CA GLU A 813 -28.00 8.17 3.09
C GLU A 813 -27.88 9.06 1.85
N ASN A 814 -27.20 10.20 1.96
CA ASN A 814 -26.91 11.08 0.81
C ASN A 814 -26.01 10.41 -0.24
N LEU A 815 -25.02 9.61 0.19
CA LEU A 815 -24.19 8.82 -0.72
C LEU A 815 -25.00 7.75 -1.44
N HIS A 816 -25.89 7.04 -0.72
CA HIS A 816 -26.79 6.04 -1.31
C HIS A 816 -27.67 6.64 -2.41
N GLN A 817 -28.32 7.76 -2.10
CA GLN A 817 -29.16 8.50 -3.04
C GLN A 817 -28.35 8.92 -4.28
N ASN A 818 -27.12 9.40 -4.10
CA ASN A 818 -26.27 9.84 -5.21
C ASN A 818 -25.70 8.69 -6.05
N VAL A 819 -25.43 7.51 -5.47
CA VAL A 819 -25.02 6.31 -6.21
C VAL A 819 -26.20 5.76 -7.05
N GLN A 820 -27.43 5.85 -6.54
CA GLN A 820 -28.64 5.48 -7.29
C GLN A 820 -29.10 6.54 -8.30
N ALA A 821 -28.76 7.81 -8.07
CA ALA A 821 -29.16 8.91 -8.94
C ALA A 821 -28.40 8.85 -10.27
N LYS A 822 -29.14 8.74 -11.37
CA LYS A 822 -28.63 8.80 -12.76
C LYS A 822 -28.25 10.22 -13.19
N LYS A 823 -27.49 10.93 -12.35
CA LYS A 823 -26.85 12.22 -12.64
C LYS A 823 -25.61 12.00 -13.50
N ARG A 824 -25.44 12.78 -14.58
CA ARG A 824 -24.19 12.79 -15.36
C ARG A 824 -23.03 13.29 -14.51
N LYS A 825 -21.89 12.59 -14.56
CA LYS A 825 -20.64 12.91 -13.83
C LYS A 825 -20.91 13.33 -12.38
N ASN A 826 -21.56 12.44 -11.61
CA ASN A 826 -22.01 12.75 -10.26
C ASN A 826 -20.84 12.85 -9.25
N VAL A 827 -20.13 13.99 -9.28
CA VAL A 827 -18.98 14.27 -8.40
C VAL A 827 -19.36 14.34 -6.91
N GLU A 828 -20.64 14.49 -6.57
CA GLU A 828 -21.12 14.39 -5.19
C GLU A 828 -20.77 13.04 -4.54
N ILE A 829 -20.76 11.95 -5.32
CA ILE A 829 -20.36 10.60 -4.86
C ILE A 829 -18.93 10.63 -4.30
N MET A 830 -18.01 11.28 -5.01
CA MET A 830 -16.59 11.36 -4.62
C MET A 830 -16.43 12.20 -3.35
N TRP A 831 -17.06 13.38 -3.31
CA TRP A 831 -16.99 14.28 -2.16
C TRP A 831 -17.62 13.65 -0.91
N LEU A 832 -18.78 13.00 -1.02
CA LEU A 832 -19.42 12.30 0.09
C LEU A 832 -18.57 11.13 0.59
N ALA A 833 -18.05 10.28 -0.30
CA ALA A 833 -17.17 9.16 0.07
C ALA A 833 -15.87 9.64 0.74
N ALA A 834 -15.28 10.73 0.25
CA ALA A 834 -14.09 11.36 0.81
C ALA A 834 -14.33 11.96 2.21
N THR A 835 -15.47 12.63 2.41
CA THR A 835 -15.88 13.19 3.70
C THR A 835 -16.16 12.09 4.73
N ILE A 836 -16.87 11.03 4.33
CA ILE A 836 -17.10 9.85 5.18
C ILE A 836 -15.77 9.19 5.57
N CYS A 837 -14.86 9.00 4.61
CA CYS A 837 -13.52 8.43 4.87
C CYS A 837 -12.74 9.25 5.91
N ARG A 838 -12.74 10.60 5.79
CA ARG A 838 -12.08 11.49 6.75
C ARG A 838 -12.72 11.45 8.14
N LYS A 839 -14.06 11.49 8.25
CA LYS A 839 -14.77 11.34 9.54
C LYS A 839 -14.48 10.00 10.24
N LEU A 840 -14.22 8.94 9.46
CA LEU A 840 -13.91 7.60 9.93
C LEU A 840 -12.41 7.30 10.11
N ASN A 841 -11.56 8.33 10.15
CA ASN A 841 -10.11 8.16 10.31
C ASN A 841 -9.46 7.25 9.23
N GLY A 842 -10.08 7.18 8.05
CA GLY A 842 -9.65 6.34 6.94
C GLY A 842 -8.48 6.90 6.14
N ILE A 843 -8.03 6.10 5.17
CA ILE A 843 -6.92 6.44 4.27
C ILE A 843 -7.48 6.88 2.91
N ARG A 844 -7.02 8.03 2.41
CA ARG A 844 -7.54 8.69 1.20
C ARG A 844 -6.63 8.49 -0.01
N PHE A 845 -7.19 7.97 -1.11
CA PHE A 845 -6.48 7.77 -2.38
C PHE A 845 -7.18 8.50 -3.55
N THR A 846 -6.39 9.11 -4.43
CA THR A 846 -6.88 9.71 -5.69
C THR A 846 -6.16 9.13 -6.90
N CYS A 847 -6.91 8.48 -7.78
CA CYS A 847 -6.40 7.68 -8.89
C CYS A 847 -6.97 8.11 -10.26
N CYS A 848 -6.09 8.23 -11.26
CA CYS A 848 -6.49 8.35 -12.67
C CYS A 848 -5.47 7.62 -13.57
N LYS A 849 -5.68 7.61 -14.91
CA LYS A 849 -4.84 6.88 -15.88
C LYS A 849 -3.32 7.08 -15.71
N SER A 850 -2.87 8.23 -15.22
CA SER A 850 -1.45 8.57 -15.08
C SER A 850 -1.06 9.21 -13.75
N ALA A 851 -2.02 9.44 -12.83
CA ALA A 851 -1.85 10.34 -11.68
C ALA A 851 -1.07 11.62 -12.04
N LYS A 852 -1.67 12.41 -12.95
CA LYS A 852 -1.16 13.69 -13.40
C LYS A 852 -2.28 14.74 -13.35
N ASP A 853 -2.79 15.16 -14.50
CA ASP A 853 -3.58 16.39 -14.63
C ASP A 853 -4.93 16.30 -13.88
N ARG A 854 -5.72 15.24 -14.12
CA ARG A 854 -7.00 14.99 -13.42
C ARG A 854 -6.82 14.82 -11.90
N THR A 855 -5.76 14.12 -11.48
CA THR A 855 -5.44 13.92 -10.06
C THR A 855 -5.11 15.24 -9.38
N SER A 856 -4.26 16.07 -9.99
CA SER A 856 -3.96 17.42 -9.49
C SER A 856 -5.21 18.28 -9.35
N MET A 857 -6.08 18.30 -10.36
CA MET A 857 -7.33 19.06 -10.35
C MET A 857 -8.29 18.63 -9.24
N SER A 858 -8.34 17.33 -8.93
CA SER A 858 -9.18 16.78 -7.86
C SER A 858 -8.61 17.05 -6.48
N VAL A 859 -7.32 16.76 -6.24
CA VAL A 859 -6.70 16.98 -4.92
C VAL A 859 -6.68 18.47 -4.55
N THR A 860 -6.38 19.37 -5.49
CA THR A 860 -6.43 20.82 -5.23
C THR A 860 -7.84 21.33 -4.94
N LEU A 861 -8.88 20.78 -5.58
CA LEU A 861 -10.27 21.09 -5.28
C LEU A 861 -10.69 20.58 -3.90
N GLU A 862 -10.26 19.37 -3.54
CA GLU A 862 -10.51 18.77 -2.23
C GLU A 862 -9.83 19.55 -1.11
N GLN A 863 -8.54 19.89 -1.26
CA GLN A 863 -7.79 20.76 -0.36
C GLN A 863 -8.49 22.11 -0.16
N CYS A 864 -8.86 22.82 -1.24
CA CYS A 864 -9.55 24.11 -1.13
C CYS A 864 -10.94 23.99 -0.49
N SER A 865 -11.64 22.86 -0.69
CA SER A 865 -12.92 22.59 -0.03
C SER A 865 -12.74 22.39 1.47
N ILE A 866 -11.72 21.64 1.90
CA ILE A 866 -11.35 21.50 3.31
C ILE A 866 -11.00 22.87 3.93
N LEU A 867 -10.24 23.71 3.24
CA LEU A 867 -9.92 25.06 3.72
C LEU A 867 -11.17 25.94 3.91
N ARG A 868 -12.18 25.80 3.05
CA ARG A 868 -13.47 26.49 3.15
C ARG A 868 -14.33 25.95 4.29
N ASP A 869 -14.49 24.63 4.35
CA ASP A 869 -15.47 23.96 5.19
C ASP A 869 -14.97 23.81 6.65
N GLU A 870 -13.67 23.53 6.84
CA GLU A 870 -13.08 23.27 8.17
C GLU A 870 -12.20 24.40 8.71
N HIS A 871 -11.65 25.26 7.83
CA HIS A 871 -10.75 26.35 8.22
C HIS A 871 -11.27 27.76 7.92
N GLN A 872 -12.56 27.87 7.56
CA GLN A 872 -13.26 29.15 7.41
C GLN A 872 -12.62 30.11 6.39
N LEU A 873 -11.94 29.58 5.36
CA LEU A 873 -11.40 30.34 4.23
C LEU A 873 -12.46 31.31 3.68
N HIS A 874 -12.07 32.57 3.51
CA HIS A 874 -12.99 33.61 3.06
C HIS A 874 -13.63 33.25 1.72
N LYS A 875 -14.95 33.34 1.61
CA LYS A 875 -15.74 32.82 0.47
C LYS A 875 -15.26 33.38 -0.88
N ASP A 876 -14.98 34.67 -0.95
CA ASP A 876 -14.46 35.35 -2.15
C ASP A 876 -13.04 34.92 -2.57
N PHE A 877 -12.29 34.26 -1.67
CA PHE A 877 -10.95 33.76 -1.93
C PHE A 877 -10.90 32.29 -2.36
N PHE A 878 -12.02 31.54 -2.32
CA PHE A 878 -12.03 30.12 -2.73
C PHE A 878 -11.46 29.89 -4.15
N ILE A 879 -11.98 30.63 -5.14
CA ILE A 879 -11.50 30.51 -6.54
C ILE A 879 -10.06 31.01 -6.68
N ARG A 880 -9.63 32.01 -5.90
CA ARG A 880 -8.26 32.54 -5.91
C ARG A 880 -7.26 31.54 -5.32
N ALA A 881 -7.60 30.92 -4.19
CA ALA A 881 -6.84 29.84 -3.57
C ALA A 881 -6.72 28.64 -4.51
N LEU A 882 -7.84 28.23 -5.11
CA LEU A 882 -7.89 27.12 -6.07
C LEU A 882 -7.04 27.38 -7.32
N ASP A 883 -7.14 28.54 -7.95
CA ASP A 883 -6.29 28.91 -9.10
C ASP A 883 -4.81 29.07 -8.69
N CYS A 884 -4.52 29.53 -7.47
CA CYS A 884 -3.15 29.67 -6.96
C CYS A 884 -2.49 28.30 -6.72
N MET A 885 -3.14 27.43 -5.94
CA MET A 885 -2.66 26.07 -5.67
C MET A 885 -2.61 25.24 -6.95
N ARG A 886 -3.59 25.33 -7.86
CA ARG A 886 -3.52 24.63 -9.16
C ARG A 886 -2.33 25.06 -10.02
N ARG A 887 -1.93 26.34 -10.02
CA ARG A 887 -0.82 26.83 -10.87
C ARG A 887 0.57 26.67 -10.25
N LEU A 888 0.66 26.64 -8.92
CA LEU A 888 1.93 26.74 -8.17
C LEU A 888 2.12 25.62 -7.15
N SER A 889 1.32 24.53 -7.20
CA SER A 889 1.40 23.36 -6.30
C SER A 889 2.72 22.61 -6.39
N ALA A 890 3.06 21.92 -5.30
CA ALA A 890 4.16 20.97 -5.25
C ALA A 890 4.01 19.88 -6.32
N PHE A 891 2.76 19.54 -6.65
CA PHE A 891 2.39 18.62 -7.73
C PHE A 891 2.91 19.03 -9.10
N PHE A 892 2.80 20.32 -9.45
CA PHE A 892 3.23 20.82 -10.75
C PHE A 892 4.75 20.72 -10.91
N ASP A 893 5.52 21.12 -9.90
CA ASP A 893 6.98 21.06 -9.99
C ASP A 893 7.51 19.62 -10.00
N ARG A 894 6.87 18.64 -9.33
CA ARG A 894 7.33 17.23 -9.35
C ARG A 894 6.85 16.43 -10.56
N VAL A 895 5.54 16.41 -10.85
CA VAL A 895 4.95 15.43 -11.79
C VAL A 895 4.97 15.93 -13.25
N LEU A 896 5.03 17.24 -13.48
CA LEU A 896 5.19 17.82 -14.83
C LEU A 896 6.65 18.10 -15.20
N PHE A 897 7.53 18.40 -14.22
CA PHE A 897 8.91 18.83 -14.47
C PHE A 897 9.95 18.13 -13.56
N PRO A 898 10.17 16.81 -13.69
CA PRO A 898 11.04 16.03 -12.79
C PRO A 898 12.56 16.35 -12.87
N LEU A 899 12.97 17.35 -13.65
CA LEU A 899 14.36 17.81 -13.78
C LEU A 899 14.45 19.32 -13.50
N PRO A 900 15.56 19.81 -12.91
CA PRO A 900 15.81 21.25 -12.73
C PRO A 900 16.14 21.92 -14.08
N LEU A 901 15.13 22.09 -14.93
CA LEU A 901 15.23 22.90 -16.13
C LEU A 901 15.06 24.39 -15.78
N PRO A 902 15.91 25.29 -16.31
CA PRO A 902 15.70 26.72 -16.15
C PRO A 902 14.36 27.14 -16.77
N GLU A 903 13.61 28.00 -16.09
CA GLU A 903 12.20 28.31 -16.43
C GLU A 903 11.96 28.90 -17.83
N LEU A 904 13.01 29.24 -18.60
CA LEU A 904 12.91 29.70 -19.99
C LEU A 904 12.28 28.67 -20.95
N THR A 905 12.18 27.40 -20.57
CA THR A 905 11.56 26.34 -21.39
C THR A 905 10.32 25.71 -20.75
N ARG A 906 9.53 26.48 -20.00
CA ARG A 906 8.13 26.11 -19.64
C ARG A 906 7.18 26.50 -20.80
N PRO A 907 6.82 25.60 -21.74
CA PRO A 907 5.87 25.93 -22.79
C PRO A 907 4.49 26.22 -22.21
N ALA A 908 3.75 27.10 -22.87
CA ALA A 908 2.38 27.46 -22.51
C ALA A 908 1.39 26.29 -22.81
N TYR A 909 1.39 25.27 -21.94
CA TYR A 909 0.34 24.23 -21.88
C TYR A 909 -1.00 24.79 -21.36
N THR A 910 -1.36 26.01 -21.77
CA THR A 910 -2.54 26.71 -21.28
C THR A 910 -3.81 26.23 -21.96
N GLU A 911 -3.85 26.02 -23.28
CA GLU A 911 -5.13 25.81 -23.98
C GLU A 911 -5.85 24.50 -23.65
N SER A 912 -5.14 23.35 -23.62
CA SER A 912 -5.76 22.07 -23.23
C SER A 912 -6.08 22.00 -21.73
N PHE A 913 -5.30 22.67 -20.89
CA PHE A 913 -5.53 22.78 -19.45
C PHE A 913 -6.76 23.68 -19.17
N TRP A 914 -6.91 24.80 -19.88
CA TRP A 914 -8.10 25.66 -19.82
C TRP A 914 -9.37 24.95 -20.31
N GLY A 915 -9.28 24.08 -21.32
CA GLY A 915 -10.42 23.24 -21.77
C GLY A 915 -10.93 22.30 -20.67
N GLN A 916 -10.02 21.67 -19.91
CA GLN A 916 -10.39 20.83 -18.76
C GLN A 916 -10.86 21.66 -17.55
N ILE A 917 -10.26 22.84 -17.30
CA ILE A 917 -10.74 23.81 -16.31
C ILE A 917 -12.16 24.27 -16.63
N LEU A 918 -12.51 24.52 -17.89
CA LEU A 918 -13.87 24.90 -18.28
C LEU A 918 -14.89 23.79 -18.00
N LEU A 919 -14.50 22.52 -18.17
CA LEU A 919 -15.33 21.38 -17.74
C LEU A 919 -15.54 21.38 -16.22
N PHE A 920 -14.48 21.57 -15.43
CA PHE A 920 -14.57 21.65 -13.97
C PHE A 920 -15.37 22.88 -13.49
N ARG A 921 -15.19 24.06 -14.10
CA ARG A 921 -15.98 25.28 -13.80
C ARG A 921 -17.47 25.10 -14.02
N ALA A 922 -17.88 24.28 -14.98
CA ALA A 922 -19.29 23.92 -15.17
C ALA A 922 -19.86 23.08 -14.01
N PHE A 923 -19.03 22.31 -13.30
CA PHE A 923 -19.41 21.62 -12.07
C PHE A 923 -19.30 22.51 -10.82
N GLU A 924 -18.30 23.40 -10.76
CA GLU A 924 -18.09 24.35 -9.65
C GLU A 924 -19.31 25.28 -9.44
N HIS A 925 -20.08 25.61 -10.49
CA HIS A 925 -21.34 26.35 -10.37
C HIS A 925 -22.58 25.51 -9.97
N GLY A 926 -22.50 24.17 -10.00
CA GLY A 926 -23.64 23.29 -9.71
C GLY A 926 -24.16 23.37 -8.27
N GLY A 927 -23.30 23.74 -7.32
CA GLY A 927 -23.65 23.83 -5.89
C GLY A 927 -24.46 25.06 -5.47
N LEU A 928 -24.68 26.04 -6.36
CA LEU A 928 -25.39 27.29 -6.05
C LEU A 928 -26.80 27.40 -6.66
N CYS A 929 -27.16 26.52 -7.61
CA CYS A 929 -28.48 26.53 -8.26
C CYS A 929 -29.58 25.81 -7.46
N ASN A 930 -29.74 26.18 -6.18
CA ASN A 930 -30.92 25.80 -5.37
C ASN A 930 -31.63 27.01 -4.74
N LYS A 931 -31.27 28.24 -5.16
CA LYS A 931 -31.99 29.48 -4.85
C LYS A 931 -31.99 30.41 -6.06
N PHE A 932 -32.82 30.10 -7.05
CA PHE A 932 -33.72 31.02 -7.76
C PHE A 932 -34.57 30.18 -8.73
N THR A 933 -35.90 30.29 -8.60
CA THR A 933 -36.91 29.71 -9.49
C THR A 933 -36.90 30.36 -10.86
#